data_AF-A0AAV2H0U2-F1
#
_entry.id   AF-A0AAV2H0U2-F1
#
_cell.length_a   1.000
_cell.length_b   1.000
_cell.length_c   1.000
_cell.angle_alpha   90.00
_cell.angle_beta   90.00
_cell.angle_gamma   90.00
#
_symmetry.space_group_name_H-M   'P 1'
#
loop_
_entity.id
_entity.type
_entity.pdbx_description
1 polymer ?
#
loop_
_entity_poly.entity_id
_entity_poly.type
_entity_poly.pdbx_seq_one_letter_code
_entity_poly.pdbx_strand_id
1 'polypeptide(L)'
;MASFDPRMIPMHAGIHHNSLDHVGQRYPQHQAGQHSDQQGQSGRLRQGSTTSESKTEAGPNWENVYRTAQNIGFPDPKVACGDVVGEFLEDTARGIGCPVEYVLVPMLPCIGGILGTKTTIRVHRAWSEPPVLWSIVGSAAGSRRSSVIRQLLSPILALQADREETEGQRSPKQIKLQGNGQFEENKKKNSVQRRALYTGTRITLTALTDVLHCNDGHAFSLAEDVENLHNLLMQPVTCPRLASVMDDLYEGLPLVAVEDGRVTTLLGTNFCQGGFARPEYIVRTMLKSPSWLSARFLLSCPQSDDMKGVFGDPVCSTELPELELIYSILLEKHQNRQNYAFDPDAVQELSKFFEEEWTSVLNQLDQNEHEGIIGKSMGQIVRLSGILKALENSLLSARAKSQARDQEWDWNITAGTVKKGIILGKYFMEQKLAMTFMVGTGFFNHYSEMSFDSGMNGNATTLPQTAIHVGSEQQCRWSPAANTSRSFSQDSTAANSLQGSQQNPNSSFSFSKRAGDVDFSTLPHTMSTVEEDVSEMMQAVDFVHFSKTQFVAVHGRRIKRLLECYDDGHGVSATTAAQKSITPPVRIEGTNNRHPAWASALFFQKVAELDLGAAEQGRHPTNRKVCWRFKRKPVGQLQEKDFQLLQYLRVEMEKYSQFGSGPFNPSMIVNSGLITLPNSSSPRHQVGGGLSPVVGGMDDDSNTTNSQNSSRNSATPIIKTEIY
;
A
#
# COMPACT_ATOMS: atom_id res chain seq x y z
N MET A 1 -55.89 -23.38 4.06
CA MET A 1 -55.64 -24.84 4.21
C MET A 1 -54.80 -25.30 3.04
N ALA A 2 -53.80 -26.16 3.32
CA ALA A 2 -52.73 -26.67 2.44
C ALA A 2 -51.54 -25.73 2.20
N SER A 3 -50.50 -25.99 2.98
CA SER A 3 -49.11 -25.51 2.94
C SER A 3 -48.34 -26.00 1.71
N PHE A 4 -47.54 -25.14 1.08
CA PHE A 4 -46.60 -25.52 0.02
C PHE A 4 -45.16 -25.50 0.54
N ASP A 5 -44.45 -26.60 0.29
CA ASP A 5 -43.07 -26.93 0.68
C ASP A 5 -42.08 -26.42 -0.40
N PRO A 6 -41.07 -25.58 -0.06
CA PRO A 6 -40.11 -25.08 -1.02
C PRO A 6 -38.81 -25.89 -0.96
N ARG A 7 -38.85 -27.15 -1.38
CA ARG A 7 -37.67 -27.91 -1.80
C ARG A 7 -38.05 -28.78 -2.97
N MET A 8 -37.86 -28.26 -4.19
CA MET A 8 -37.54 -29.00 -5.44
C MET A 8 -37.73 -28.05 -6.62
N ILE A 9 -36.63 -27.53 -7.17
CA ILE A 9 -36.62 -26.97 -8.53
C ILE A 9 -35.91 -28.00 -9.42
N PRO A 10 -36.61 -28.65 -10.36
CA PRO A 10 -35.97 -29.42 -11.42
C PRO A 10 -35.65 -28.46 -12.58
N MET A 11 -34.38 -28.36 -12.97
CA MET A 11 -34.02 -27.76 -14.26
C MET A 11 -34.06 -28.84 -15.34
N HIS A 12 -35.07 -28.77 -16.21
CA HIS A 12 -35.03 -29.38 -17.53
C HIS A 12 -35.77 -28.50 -18.56
N ALA A 13 -34.98 -27.96 -19.50
CA ALA A 13 -35.33 -27.65 -20.89
C ALA A 13 -33.98 -27.62 -21.65
N GLY A 14 -33.76 -28.19 -22.83
CA GLY A 14 -34.63 -28.84 -23.78
C GLY A 14 -34.23 -28.50 -25.23
N ILE A 15 -33.23 -29.22 -25.78
CA ILE A 15 -33.07 -29.69 -27.19
C ILE A 15 -32.73 -28.60 -28.28
N HIS A 16 -31.62 -28.66 -29.06
CA HIS A 16 -31.41 -29.55 -30.23
C HIS A 16 -29.94 -29.75 -30.71
N HIS A 17 -29.77 -30.90 -31.37
CA HIS A 17 -28.59 -31.59 -31.93
C HIS A 17 -27.71 -30.85 -32.97
N ASN A 18 -26.39 -31.10 -32.95
CA ASN A 18 -25.72 -32.02 -33.90
C ASN A 18 -24.20 -32.17 -33.66
N SER A 19 -23.69 -33.36 -34.02
CA SER A 19 -22.30 -33.81 -34.18
C SER A 19 -21.55 -34.33 -32.94
N LEU A 20 -21.58 -35.66 -32.81
CA LEU A 20 -20.57 -36.51 -32.20
C LEU A 20 -19.19 -36.31 -32.87
N ASP A 21 -18.11 -36.34 -32.09
CA ASP A 21 -17.21 -37.51 -32.08
C ASP A 21 -16.17 -37.47 -30.94
N HIS A 22 -16.10 -38.62 -30.25
CA HIS A 22 -14.97 -39.27 -29.57
C HIS A 22 -14.10 -38.45 -28.60
N VAL A 23 -14.20 -38.75 -27.30
CA VAL A 23 -13.17 -39.45 -26.49
C VAL A 23 -13.83 -39.85 -25.16
N GLY A 24 -13.92 -41.16 -24.91
CA GLY A 24 -14.27 -41.71 -23.60
C GLY A 24 -13.02 -42.10 -22.80
N GLN A 25 -13.11 -42.02 -21.48
CA GLN A 25 -12.70 -43.06 -20.50
C GLN A 25 -12.91 -42.52 -19.08
N ARG A 26 -13.94 -43.00 -18.38
CA ARG A 26 -13.91 -43.98 -17.27
C ARG A 26 -13.35 -43.45 -15.93
N TYR A 27 -14.25 -43.09 -15.02
CA TYR A 27 -14.08 -43.24 -13.58
C TYR A 27 -14.97 -44.39 -13.08
N PRO A 28 -14.49 -45.29 -12.20
CA PRO A 28 -15.29 -46.39 -11.69
C PRO A 28 -16.19 -45.98 -10.52
N GLN A 29 -17.38 -46.59 -10.49
CA GLN A 29 -18.34 -46.56 -9.39
C GLN A 29 -17.79 -47.27 -8.14
N HIS A 30 -17.95 -46.67 -6.97
CA HIS A 30 -17.85 -47.38 -5.69
C HIS A 30 -19.22 -47.90 -5.28
N GLN A 31 -19.35 -49.22 -5.19
CA GLN A 31 -20.45 -49.91 -4.53
C GLN A 31 -20.24 -49.90 -3.01
N ALA A 32 -21.34 -49.73 -2.29
CA ALA A 32 -21.43 -49.91 -0.85
C ALA A 32 -21.42 -51.41 -0.51
N GLY A 33 -20.58 -51.79 0.45
CA GLY A 33 -20.53 -53.13 1.03
C GLY A 33 -20.19 -53.04 2.51
N GLN A 34 -21.05 -53.61 3.34
CA GLN A 34 -20.92 -53.72 4.79
C GLN A 34 -19.91 -54.80 5.21
N HIS A 35 -19.49 -54.68 6.48
CA HIS A 35 -18.97 -55.69 7.40
C HIS A 35 -17.45 -55.87 7.64
N SER A 36 -17.17 -55.75 8.95
CA SER A 36 -16.31 -56.57 9.81
C SER A 36 -14.89 -56.08 10.15
N ASP A 37 -14.65 -56.14 11.46
CA ASP A 37 -13.46 -55.83 12.22
C ASP A 37 -12.21 -56.57 11.72
N GLN A 38 -11.09 -55.86 11.64
CA GLN A 38 -9.80 -56.37 12.11
C GLN A 38 -8.77 -55.22 12.21
N GLN A 39 -8.14 -55.15 13.38
CA GLN A 39 -7.01 -54.30 13.69
C GLN A 39 -5.81 -54.65 12.79
N GLY A 40 -5.26 -53.65 12.11
CA GLY A 40 -4.03 -53.77 11.34
C GLY A 40 -3.31 -52.42 11.30
N GLN A 41 -2.22 -52.33 12.08
CA GLN A 41 -1.28 -51.22 12.04
C GLN A 41 -0.72 -51.05 10.63
N SER A 42 -0.88 -49.86 10.05
CA SER A 42 -0.10 -49.43 8.88
C SER A 42 0.34 -47.99 9.06
N GLY A 43 1.64 -47.84 9.26
CA GLY A 43 2.32 -46.57 9.40
C GLY A 43 2.23 -45.75 8.12
N ARG A 44 1.53 -44.61 8.20
CA ARG A 44 1.68 -43.52 7.23
C ARG A 44 2.76 -42.58 7.73
N LEU A 45 3.90 -42.59 7.04
CA LEU A 45 4.90 -41.53 7.08
C LEU A 45 4.24 -40.22 6.60
N ARG A 46 3.75 -39.42 7.55
CA ARG A 46 3.45 -38.00 7.34
C ARG A 46 4.79 -37.27 7.30
N GLN A 47 5.14 -36.71 6.16
CA GLN A 47 6.15 -35.65 6.07
C GLN A 47 5.64 -34.45 6.88
N GLY A 48 6.12 -34.33 8.11
CA GLY A 48 5.97 -33.16 8.95
C GLY A 48 7.18 -32.27 8.79
N SER A 49 7.05 -31.20 7.99
CA SER A 49 7.89 -30.01 8.13
C SER A 49 7.04 -28.92 8.77
N THR A 50 6.76 -29.08 10.07
CA THR A 50 6.22 -28.00 10.90
C THR A 50 7.40 -27.20 11.44
N THR A 51 7.86 -26.20 10.68
CA THR A 51 8.58 -25.08 11.28
C THR A 51 7.57 -24.33 12.14
N SER A 52 7.61 -24.56 13.46
CA SER A 52 6.81 -23.84 14.43
C SER A 52 7.32 -22.40 14.54
N GLU A 53 6.93 -21.54 13.60
CA GLU A 53 6.99 -20.10 13.82
C GLU A 53 6.13 -19.80 15.04
N SER A 54 6.77 -19.27 16.10
CA SER A 54 6.10 -18.85 17.31
C SER A 54 5.15 -17.70 16.97
N LYS A 55 3.86 -18.03 16.78
CA LYS A 55 2.81 -17.01 16.65
C LYS A 55 2.93 -16.09 17.85
N THR A 56 3.31 -14.85 17.63
CA THR A 56 3.41 -13.84 18.68
C THR A 56 2.00 -13.60 19.21
N GLU A 57 1.70 -14.11 20.41
CA GLU A 57 0.41 -13.94 21.07
C GLU A 57 0.19 -12.47 21.44
N ALA A 58 -1.08 -12.05 21.59
CA ALA A 58 -1.39 -10.66 21.98
C ALA A 58 -0.82 -10.28 23.37
N GLY A 59 -0.48 -11.28 24.20
CA GLY A 59 -0.07 -11.11 25.59
C GLY A 59 -1.21 -11.46 26.54
N PRO A 60 -0.94 -11.59 27.86
CA PRO A 60 -1.98 -11.82 28.84
C PRO A 60 -2.98 -10.65 28.88
N ASN A 61 -4.25 -10.92 29.21
CA ASN A 61 -5.34 -9.94 29.34
C ASN A 61 -5.84 -9.28 28.04
N TRP A 62 -5.49 -9.79 26.86
CA TRP A 62 -5.99 -9.23 25.60
C TRP A 62 -7.53 -9.24 25.53
N GLU A 63 -8.18 -10.20 26.18
CA GLU A 63 -9.65 -10.29 26.25
C GLU A 63 -10.26 -9.07 26.94
N ASN A 64 -9.63 -8.56 27.99
CA ASN A 64 -10.09 -7.38 28.70
C ASN A 64 -9.94 -6.13 27.83
N VAL A 65 -8.83 -6.00 27.11
CA VAL A 65 -8.59 -4.91 26.16
C VAL A 65 -9.65 -4.92 25.05
N TYR A 66 -9.93 -6.10 24.48
CA TYR A 66 -10.98 -6.25 23.47
C TYR A 66 -12.37 -5.91 24.03
N ARG A 67 -12.69 -6.36 25.26
CA ARG A 67 -13.96 -6.03 25.93
C ARG A 67 -14.12 -4.54 26.19
N THR A 68 -13.07 -3.82 26.56
CA THR A 68 -13.13 -2.36 26.72
C THR A 68 -13.56 -1.69 25.41
N ALA A 69 -13.07 -2.18 24.28
CA ALA A 69 -13.50 -1.72 22.96
C ALA A 69 -14.97 -2.09 22.66
N GLN A 70 -15.40 -3.31 22.99
CA GLN A 70 -16.80 -3.75 22.84
C GLN A 70 -17.80 -2.92 23.67
N ASN A 71 -17.37 -2.31 24.78
CA ASN A 71 -18.24 -1.46 25.59
C ASN A 71 -18.62 -0.15 24.89
N ILE A 72 -17.92 0.23 23.81
CA ILE A 72 -18.32 1.35 22.95
C ILE A 72 -19.43 0.86 22.03
N GLY A 73 -20.66 1.27 22.31
CA GLY A 73 -21.82 0.95 21.50
C GLY A 73 -21.69 1.50 20.08
N PHE A 74 -22.14 0.71 19.10
CA PHE A 74 -22.26 1.21 17.73
C PHE A 74 -23.37 2.28 17.68
N PRO A 75 -23.15 3.44 17.03
CA PRO A 75 -24.18 4.45 16.90
C PRO A 75 -25.38 3.92 16.12
N ASP A 76 -26.57 4.48 16.39
CA ASP A 76 -27.78 4.13 15.65
C ASP A 76 -27.54 4.25 14.12
N PRO A 77 -27.82 3.21 13.32
CA PRO A 77 -27.49 3.20 11.89
C PRO A 77 -28.11 4.34 11.09
N LYS A 78 -29.33 4.78 11.45
CA LYS A 78 -30.02 5.87 10.75
C LYS A 78 -29.43 7.22 11.10
N VAL A 79 -28.99 7.40 12.33
CA VAL A 79 -28.21 8.59 12.73
C VAL A 79 -26.82 8.59 12.07
N ALA A 80 -26.12 7.46 12.09
CA ALA A 80 -24.74 7.35 11.63
C ALA A 80 -24.59 7.36 10.10
N CYS A 81 -25.59 6.87 9.35
CA CYS A 81 -25.53 6.73 7.90
C CYS A 81 -26.65 7.48 7.15
N GLY A 82 -27.67 7.99 7.86
CA GLY A 82 -28.92 8.51 7.29
C GLY A 82 -29.99 7.45 7.15
N ASP A 83 -31.26 7.86 7.11
CA ASP A 83 -32.42 6.95 7.15
C ASP A 83 -32.38 5.87 6.06
N VAL A 84 -32.12 6.27 4.82
CA VAL A 84 -32.13 5.38 3.65
C VAL A 84 -31.03 4.31 3.74
N VAL A 85 -29.83 4.72 4.15
CA VAL A 85 -28.69 3.82 4.28
C VAL A 85 -28.85 2.94 5.53
N GLY A 86 -29.24 3.53 6.65
CA GLY A 86 -29.46 2.83 7.92
C GLY A 86 -30.53 1.75 7.81
N GLU A 87 -31.67 2.06 7.18
CA GLU A 87 -32.75 1.08 6.93
C GLU A 87 -32.24 -0.11 6.08
N PHE A 88 -31.50 0.17 5.01
CA PHE A 88 -30.92 -0.86 4.16
C PHE A 88 -29.92 -1.76 4.91
N LEU A 89 -29.07 -1.16 5.75
CA LEU A 89 -28.08 -1.89 6.54
C LEU A 89 -28.74 -2.76 7.62
N GLU A 90 -29.72 -2.22 8.34
CA GLU A 90 -30.50 -2.96 9.34
C GLU A 90 -31.22 -4.15 8.71
N ASP A 91 -31.84 -3.96 7.55
CA ASP A 91 -32.53 -5.05 6.86
C ASP A 91 -31.56 -6.14 6.37
N THR A 92 -30.44 -5.74 5.77
CA THR A 92 -29.39 -6.66 5.33
C THR A 92 -28.82 -7.46 6.52
N ALA A 93 -28.52 -6.78 7.63
CA ALA A 93 -27.98 -7.39 8.83
C ALA A 93 -28.99 -8.35 9.48
N ARG A 94 -30.27 -7.97 9.53
CA ARG A 94 -31.38 -8.81 10.01
C ARG A 94 -31.56 -10.05 9.15
N GLY A 95 -31.52 -9.92 7.83
CA GLY A 95 -31.63 -11.05 6.89
C GLY A 95 -30.50 -12.07 7.04
N ILE A 96 -29.30 -11.62 7.41
CA ILE A 96 -28.15 -12.50 7.69
C ILE A 96 -28.20 -13.06 9.13
N GLY A 97 -28.82 -12.33 10.06
CA GLY A 97 -28.80 -12.62 11.49
C GLY A 97 -27.46 -12.24 12.13
N CYS A 98 -26.97 -11.03 11.86
CA CYS A 98 -25.74 -10.49 12.44
C CYS A 98 -25.87 -9.02 12.86
N PRO A 99 -24.92 -8.46 13.65
CA PRO A 99 -24.87 -7.04 13.96
C PRO A 99 -24.75 -6.18 12.71
N VAL A 100 -25.20 -4.92 12.77
CA VAL A 100 -25.13 -3.99 11.63
C VAL A 100 -23.68 -3.71 11.24
N GLU A 101 -22.76 -3.64 12.20
CA GLU A 101 -21.34 -3.44 11.94
C GLU A 101 -20.73 -4.54 11.08
N TYR A 102 -21.24 -5.77 11.17
CA TYR A 102 -20.76 -6.88 10.35
C TYR A 102 -21.06 -6.63 8.87
N VAL A 103 -22.11 -5.88 8.55
CA VAL A 103 -22.46 -5.52 7.17
C VAL A 103 -21.78 -4.21 6.76
N LEU A 104 -21.98 -3.14 7.53
CA LEU A 104 -21.49 -1.80 7.17
C LEU A 104 -19.97 -1.78 7.00
N VAL A 105 -19.24 -2.25 8.02
CA VAL A 105 -17.78 -2.02 8.09
C VAL A 105 -17.05 -2.73 6.95
N PRO A 106 -17.39 -3.98 6.55
CA PRO A 106 -16.82 -4.61 5.37
C PRO A 106 -17.42 -4.09 4.04
N MET A 107 -18.62 -3.51 4.03
CA MET A 107 -19.21 -2.89 2.84
C MET A 107 -18.50 -1.59 2.46
N LEU A 108 -18.04 -0.78 3.42
CA LEU A 108 -17.32 0.48 3.17
C LEU A 108 -16.13 0.33 2.18
N PRO A 109 -15.18 -0.61 2.37
CA PRO A 109 -14.12 -0.84 1.39
C PRO A 109 -14.62 -1.46 0.08
N CYS A 110 -15.75 -2.18 0.06
CA CYS A 110 -16.37 -2.63 -1.20
C CYS A 110 -16.75 -1.41 -2.06
N ILE A 111 -17.46 -0.45 -1.44
CA ILE A 111 -17.88 0.78 -2.11
C ILE A 111 -16.64 1.57 -2.55
N GLY A 112 -15.70 1.84 -1.64
CA GLY A 112 -14.46 2.57 -1.93
C GLY A 112 -13.66 1.96 -3.09
N GLY A 113 -13.60 0.63 -3.14
CA GLY A 113 -13.04 -0.12 -4.26
C GLY A 113 -13.78 0.22 -5.54
N ILE A 114 -15.10 -0.01 -5.61
CA ILE A 114 -15.92 0.26 -6.81
C ILE A 114 -15.75 1.71 -7.34
N LEU A 115 -15.62 2.70 -6.46
CA LEU A 115 -15.36 4.10 -6.85
C LEU A 115 -14.05 4.27 -7.64
N GLY A 116 -13.03 3.46 -7.34
CA GLY A 116 -11.80 3.33 -8.12
C GLY A 116 -10.87 4.55 -8.11
N THR A 117 -9.85 4.52 -8.99
CA THR A 117 -8.81 5.57 -9.09
C THR A 117 -9.27 6.85 -9.79
N LYS A 118 -10.46 6.84 -10.39
CA LYS A 118 -11.02 7.98 -11.11
C LYS A 118 -11.88 8.88 -10.22
N THR A 119 -12.14 8.46 -8.99
CA THR A 119 -12.95 9.20 -8.05
C THR A 119 -12.07 9.88 -7.02
N THR A 120 -12.32 11.15 -6.73
CA THR A 120 -11.65 11.89 -5.67
C THR A 120 -12.67 12.56 -4.76
N ILE A 121 -12.33 12.68 -3.48
CA ILE A 121 -13.16 13.35 -2.47
C ILE A 121 -12.43 14.63 -2.09
N ARG A 122 -12.98 15.78 -2.45
CA ARG A 122 -12.32 17.08 -2.35
C ARG A 122 -12.97 17.93 -1.26
N VAL A 123 -12.19 18.27 -0.24
CA VAL A 123 -12.63 19.18 0.83
C VAL A 123 -12.48 20.63 0.35
N HIS A 124 -11.30 20.97 -0.17
CA HIS A 124 -11.02 22.27 -0.79
C HIS A 124 -9.89 22.14 -1.83
N ARG A 125 -9.42 23.25 -2.42
CA ARG A 125 -8.42 23.23 -3.51
C ARG A 125 -7.10 22.53 -3.13
N ALA A 126 -6.71 22.58 -1.86
CA ALA A 126 -5.43 22.05 -1.39
C ALA A 126 -5.55 20.69 -0.68
N TRP A 127 -6.76 20.18 -0.48
CA TRP A 127 -6.99 18.92 0.22
C TRP A 127 -8.02 18.06 -0.51
N SER A 128 -7.56 16.89 -0.93
CA SER A 128 -8.38 15.82 -1.49
C SER A 128 -7.92 14.48 -0.97
N GLU A 129 -8.86 13.55 -0.84
CA GLU A 129 -8.63 12.18 -0.43
C GLU A 129 -9.06 11.19 -1.53
N PRO A 130 -8.34 10.07 -1.73
CA PRO A 130 -8.84 8.97 -2.54
C PRO A 130 -9.92 8.20 -1.77
N PRO A 131 -10.88 7.52 -2.42
CA PRO A 131 -11.89 6.71 -1.74
C PRO A 131 -11.31 5.35 -1.29
N VAL A 132 -10.17 5.37 -0.59
CA VAL A 132 -9.47 4.20 -0.10
C VAL A 132 -9.73 4.00 1.40
N LEU A 133 -10.40 2.91 1.74
CA LEU A 133 -10.63 2.51 3.13
C LEU A 133 -10.10 1.11 3.39
N TRP A 134 -9.47 0.96 4.56
CA TRP A 134 -9.12 -0.34 5.12
C TRP A 134 -9.95 -0.59 6.38
N SER A 135 -10.59 -1.75 6.48
CA SER A 135 -11.45 -2.05 7.62
C SER A 135 -11.28 -3.47 8.17
N ILE A 136 -11.54 -3.62 9.47
CA ILE A 136 -11.44 -4.87 10.19
C ILE A 136 -12.54 -4.97 11.24
N VAL A 137 -13.26 -6.11 11.23
CA VAL A 137 -14.33 -6.41 12.20
C VAL A 137 -13.91 -7.55 13.10
N GLY A 138 -13.94 -7.30 14.40
CA GLY A 138 -13.72 -8.32 15.43
C GLY A 138 -14.90 -9.24 15.57
N SER A 139 -14.64 -10.54 15.50
CA SER A 139 -15.72 -11.51 15.52
C SER A 139 -15.26 -12.84 16.09
N ALA A 140 -16.15 -13.60 16.74
CA ALA A 140 -15.83 -14.95 17.20
C ALA A 140 -15.85 -15.95 16.02
N ALA A 141 -15.34 -17.17 16.22
CA ALA A 141 -15.54 -18.23 15.24
C ALA A 141 -17.04 -18.58 15.16
N GLY A 142 -17.55 -18.89 13.96
CA GLY A 142 -18.96 -19.24 13.76
C GLY A 142 -19.94 -18.05 13.69
N SER A 143 -19.46 -16.81 13.73
CA SER A 143 -20.29 -15.59 13.78
C SER A 143 -20.85 -15.15 12.41
N ARG A 144 -21.22 -16.08 11.52
CA ARG A 144 -21.76 -15.76 10.18
C ARG A 144 -20.86 -14.93 9.25
N ARG A 145 -19.56 -14.78 9.54
CA ARG A 145 -18.59 -14.05 8.70
C ARG A 145 -18.70 -14.43 7.22
N SER A 146 -18.67 -15.73 6.93
CA SER A 146 -18.78 -16.25 5.57
C SER A 146 -20.09 -15.88 4.86
N SER A 147 -21.20 -15.82 5.61
CA SER A 147 -22.49 -15.41 5.05
C SER A 147 -22.46 -13.94 4.64
N VAL A 148 -21.92 -13.07 5.50
CA VAL A 148 -21.74 -11.65 5.19
C VAL A 148 -20.82 -11.47 3.97
N ILE A 149 -19.63 -12.09 3.99
CA ILE A 149 -18.66 -11.97 2.90
C ILE A 149 -19.28 -12.41 1.58
N ARG A 150 -20.02 -13.52 1.57
CA ARG A 150 -20.72 -13.99 0.36
C ARG A 150 -21.79 -13.00 -0.08
N GLN A 151 -22.60 -12.47 0.83
CA GLN A 151 -23.65 -11.50 0.51
C GLN A 151 -23.09 -10.23 -0.12
N LEU A 152 -21.98 -9.72 0.43
CA LEU A 152 -21.33 -8.51 -0.08
C LEU A 152 -20.54 -8.77 -1.38
N LEU A 153 -19.88 -9.92 -1.51
CA LEU A 153 -18.98 -10.18 -2.62
C LEU A 153 -19.66 -10.76 -3.85
N SER A 154 -20.73 -11.56 -3.67
CA SER A 154 -21.42 -12.23 -4.78
C SER A 154 -21.83 -11.27 -5.91
N PRO A 155 -22.42 -10.08 -5.63
CA PRO A 155 -22.79 -9.17 -6.69
C PRO A 155 -21.58 -8.57 -7.44
N ILE A 156 -20.46 -8.33 -6.76
CA ILE A 156 -19.22 -7.84 -7.40
C ILE A 156 -18.67 -8.89 -8.37
N LEU A 157 -18.68 -10.16 -7.97
CA LEU A 157 -18.22 -11.26 -8.82
C LEU A 157 -19.13 -11.47 -10.04
N ALA A 158 -20.45 -11.32 -9.87
CA ALA A 158 -21.40 -11.37 -10.98
C ALA A 158 -21.12 -10.25 -12.01
N LEU A 159 -20.97 -9.01 -11.54
CA LEU A 159 -20.64 -7.87 -12.41
C LEU A 159 -19.29 -8.03 -13.14
N GLN A 160 -18.31 -8.69 -12.52
CA GLN A 160 -17.05 -9.03 -13.17
C GLN A 160 -17.25 -10.06 -14.28
N ALA A 161 -18.00 -11.14 -14.00
CA ALA A 161 -18.29 -12.18 -14.99
C ALA A 161 -19.02 -11.60 -16.21
N ASP A 162 -20.07 -10.79 -15.99
CA ASP A 162 -20.85 -10.17 -17.08
C ASP A 162 -19.99 -9.26 -17.97
N ARG A 163 -19.03 -8.56 -17.36
CA ARG A 163 -18.08 -7.71 -18.08
C ARG A 163 -17.12 -8.53 -18.91
N GLU A 164 -16.58 -9.62 -18.36
CA GLU A 164 -15.71 -10.55 -19.07
C GLU A 164 -16.41 -11.18 -20.28
N GLU A 165 -17.68 -11.57 -20.13
CA GLU A 165 -18.49 -12.10 -21.23
C GLU A 165 -18.71 -11.06 -22.34
N THR A 166 -19.05 -9.82 -21.96
CA THR A 166 -19.29 -8.72 -22.90
C THR A 166 -18.03 -8.34 -23.68
N GLU A 167 -16.86 -8.31 -23.01
CA GLU A 167 -15.57 -8.04 -23.65
C GLU A 167 -15.12 -9.21 -24.56
N GLY A 168 -15.38 -10.45 -24.14
CA GLY A 168 -15.10 -11.66 -24.93
C GLY A 168 -15.89 -11.73 -26.24
N GLN A 169 -17.15 -11.29 -26.25
CA GLN A 169 -18.01 -11.32 -27.45
C GLN A 169 -17.63 -10.27 -28.51
N ARG A 170 -17.02 -9.14 -28.13
CA ARG A 170 -16.63 -8.07 -29.09
C ARG A 170 -15.42 -8.43 -29.95
N SER A 171 -14.60 -9.37 -29.51
CA SER A 171 -13.29 -9.69 -30.10
C SER A 171 -13.26 -10.65 -31.32
N PRO A 172 -14.18 -11.60 -31.57
CA PRO A 172 -13.95 -12.64 -32.58
C PRO A 172 -14.36 -12.31 -34.04
N LYS A 173 -15.17 -11.28 -34.29
CA LYS A 173 -15.81 -11.11 -35.62
C LYS A 173 -15.11 -10.15 -36.59
N GLN A 174 -14.21 -9.27 -36.13
CA GLN A 174 -13.55 -8.30 -37.02
C GLN A 174 -12.20 -8.74 -37.61
N ILE A 175 -11.61 -9.86 -37.15
CA ILE A 175 -10.25 -10.27 -37.59
C ILE A 175 -10.28 -11.27 -38.79
N LYS A 176 -11.45 -11.76 -39.22
CA LYS A 176 -11.54 -12.77 -40.29
C LYS A 176 -11.49 -12.26 -41.74
N LEU A 177 -11.23 -10.97 -41.99
CA LEU A 177 -11.30 -10.39 -43.35
C LEU A 177 -10.02 -9.73 -43.88
N GLN A 178 -8.88 -9.86 -43.19
CA GLN A 178 -7.59 -9.40 -43.75
C GLN A 178 -6.51 -10.48 -43.66
N GLY A 179 -6.20 -11.06 -44.82
CA GLY A 179 -4.84 -11.42 -45.25
C GLY A 179 -4.06 -12.48 -44.46
N ASN A 180 -3.97 -13.68 -45.04
CA ASN A 180 -3.00 -14.71 -44.67
C ASN A 180 -1.55 -14.18 -44.79
N GLY A 181 -0.84 -14.13 -43.66
CA GLY A 181 0.63 -14.08 -43.62
C GLY A 181 1.16 -13.03 -42.64
N GLN A 182 1.74 -13.49 -41.52
CA GLN A 182 2.46 -12.74 -40.45
C GLN A 182 1.75 -12.52 -39.09
N PHE A 183 0.56 -13.07 -38.83
CA PHE A 183 -0.21 -12.77 -37.60
C PHE A 183 0.00 -13.69 -36.38
N GLU A 184 1.01 -14.57 -36.34
CA GLU A 184 1.21 -15.49 -35.21
C GLU A 184 1.96 -14.87 -34.01
N GLU A 185 2.87 -13.91 -34.20
CA GLU A 185 3.66 -13.35 -33.07
C GLU A 185 2.96 -12.24 -32.26
N ASN A 186 2.01 -11.51 -32.85
CA ASN A 186 1.27 -10.46 -32.13
C ASN A 186 0.07 -10.98 -31.34
N LYS A 187 -0.34 -12.24 -31.53
CA LYS A 187 -1.47 -12.84 -30.84
C LYS A 187 -1.20 -13.12 -29.35
N LYS A 188 0.08 -13.15 -28.94
CA LYS A 188 0.51 -13.28 -27.53
C LYS A 188 0.56 -11.97 -26.75
N LYS A 189 0.52 -10.80 -27.40
CA LYS A 189 0.62 -9.49 -26.71
C LYS A 189 -0.72 -8.84 -26.37
N ASN A 190 -1.82 -9.26 -27.02
CA ASN A 190 -3.17 -8.72 -26.80
C ASN A 190 -4.13 -9.76 -26.21
N SER A 191 -3.66 -10.65 -25.31
CA SER A 191 -4.60 -11.24 -24.36
C SER A 191 -5.13 -10.07 -23.53
N VAL A 192 -6.33 -9.58 -23.87
CA VAL A 192 -7.09 -8.60 -23.09
C VAL A 192 -7.05 -9.11 -21.65
N GLN A 193 -6.18 -8.51 -20.86
CA GLN A 193 -5.87 -8.97 -19.53
C GLN A 193 -7.13 -8.73 -18.70
N ARG A 194 -7.73 -9.82 -18.22
CA ARG A 194 -9.02 -9.81 -17.54
C ARG A 194 -8.95 -8.82 -16.39
N ARG A 195 -9.86 -7.83 -16.42
CA ARG A 195 -9.96 -6.78 -15.41
C ARG A 195 -10.68 -7.30 -14.16
N ALA A 196 -10.02 -8.19 -13.43
CA ALA A 196 -10.53 -8.67 -12.15
C ALA A 196 -10.33 -7.57 -11.09
N LEU A 197 -11.39 -6.90 -10.64
CA LEU A 197 -11.28 -5.92 -9.54
C LEU A 197 -10.99 -6.61 -8.19
N TYR A 198 -11.37 -7.88 -8.06
CA TYR A 198 -11.25 -8.65 -6.83
C TYR A 198 -10.00 -9.53 -6.85
N THR A 199 -9.22 -9.45 -5.78
CA THR A 199 -7.91 -10.09 -5.67
C THR A 199 -7.93 -11.46 -5.00
N GLY A 200 -9.09 -11.95 -4.58
CA GLY A 200 -9.20 -13.16 -3.76
C GLY A 200 -9.01 -12.91 -2.26
N THR A 201 -9.31 -13.94 -1.47
CA THR A 201 -9.14 -13.93 -0.01
C THR A 201 -7.68 -14.13 0.44
N ARG A 202 -6.80 -14.55 -0.48
CA ARG A 202 -5.37 -14.80 -0.24
C ARG A 202 -4.54 -14.02 -1.25
N ILE A 203 -4.31 -12.74 -0.97
CA ILE A 203 -3.40 -11.91 -1.76
C ILE A 203 -1.95 -12.31 -1.49
N THR A 204 -1.16 -12.42 -2.55
CA THR A 204 0.30 -12.27 -2.49
C THR A 204 0.67 -10.88 -3.02
N LEU A 205 1.82 -10.32 -2.63
CA LEU A 205 2.24 -9.00 -3.13
C LEU A 205 2.36 -8.98 -4.66
N THR A 206 2.83 -10.07 -5.26
CA THR A 206 2.88 -10.23 -6.72
C THR A 206 1.48 -10.22 -7.31
N ALA A 207 0.55 -11.02 -6.77
CA ALA A 207 -0.83 -11.02 -7.26
C ALA A 207 -1.52 -9.65 -7.09
N LEU A 208 -1.26 -8.92 -6.00
CA LEU A 208 -1.78 -7.56 -5.82
C LEU A 208 -1.20 -6.60 -6.86
N THR A 209 0.11 -6.64 -7.10
CA THR A 209 0.78 -5.82 -8.12
C THR A 209 0.23 -6.12 -9.51
N ASP A 210 0.04 -7.40 -9.83
CA ASP A 210 -0.54 -7.84 -11.10
C ASP A 210 -1.97 -7.29 -11.28
N VAL A 211 -2.81 -7.39 -10.25
CA VAL A 211 -4.18 -6.86 -10.28
C VAL A 211 -4.16 -5.35 -10.47
N LEU A 212 -3.35 -4.62 -9.70
CA LEU A 212 -3.25 -3.17 -9.79
C LEU A 212 -2.85 -2.76 -11.21
N HIS A 213 -1.88 -3.45 -11.84
CA HIS A 213 -1.49 -3.18 -13.22
C HIS A 213 -2.57 -3.53 -14.25
N CYS A 214 -3.32 -4.61 -14.05
CA CYS A 214 -4.40 -5.01 -14.95
C CYS A 214 -5.61 -4.07 -14.88
N ASN A 215 -5.77 -3.33 -13.78
CA ASN A 215 -6.97 -2.53 -13.49
C ASN A 215 -6.68 -1.04 -13.28
N ASP A 216 -5.63 -0.48 -13.91
CA ASP A 216 -5.30 0.95 -13.84
C ASP A 216 -5.20 1.48 -12.38
N GLY A 217 -4.57 0.69 -11.52
CA GLY A 217 -4.33 0.97 -10.10
C GLY A 217 -5.49 0.61 -9.17
N HIS A 218 -6.53 -0.05 -9.66
CA HIS A 218 -7.68 -0.47 -8.85
C HIS A 218 -7.49 -1.91 -8.35
N ALA A 219 -7.56 -2.12 -7.04
CA ALA A 219 -7.66 -3.45 -6.45
C ALA A 219 -8.59 -3.43 -5.23
N PHE A 220 -9.29 -4.54 -5.02
CA PHE A 220 -10.18 -4.70 -3.87
C PHE A 220 -10.04 -6.11 -3.27
N SER A 221 -9.97 -6.17 -1.93
CA SER A 221 -9.90 -7.41 -1.18
C SER A 221 -10.92 -7.44 -0.05
N LEU A 222 -11.61 -8.58 0.08
CA LEU A 222 -12.53 -8.87 1.17
C LEU A 222 -12.22 -10.27 1.70
N ALA A 223 -11.89 -10.36 2.99
CA ALA A 223 -11.43 -11.61 3.59
C ALA A 223 -12.24 -11.99 4.85
N GLU A 224 -12.48 -13.29 5.02
CA GLU A 224 -13.02 -13.84 6.28
C GLU A 224 -12.01 -13.78 7.43
N ASP A 225 -10.73 -13.69 7.08
CA ASP A 225 -9.61 -13.54 8.01
C ASP A 225 -8.50 -12.69 7.39
N VAL A 226 -8.47 -11.41 7.75
CA VAL A 226 -7.46 -10.45 7.26
C VAL A 226 -6.06 -10.74 7.80
N GLU A 227 -5.93 -11.59 8.84
CA GLU A 227 -4.65 -11.97 9.43
C GLU A 227 -3.69 -12.54 8.38
N ASN A 228 -4.19 -13.29 7.38
CA ASN A 228 -3.33 -13.90 6.35
C ASN A 228 -2.60 -12.86 5.51
N LEU A 229 -3.31 -11.82 5.07
CA LEU A 229 -2.72 -10.74 4.29
C LEU A 229 -1.75 -9.94 5.14
N HIS A 230 -2.12 -9.61 6.37
CA HIS A 230 -1.25 -8.83 7.23
C HIS A 230 -0.01 -9.61 7.66
N ASN A 231 -0.11 -10.91 7.93
CA ASN A 231 1.06 -11.73 8.23
C ASN A 231 2.06 -11.72 7.07
N LEU A 232 1.57 -11.72 5.81
CA LEU A 232 2.43 -11.53 4.64
C LEU A 232 3.12 -10.16 4.67
N LEU A 233 2.41 -9.10 5.06
CA LEU A 233 2.95 -7.73 5.15
C LEU A 233 3.89 -7.51 6.34
N MET A 234 3.77 -8.33 7.38
CA MET A 234 4.44 -8.18 8.68
C MET A 234 5.62 -9.12 8.87
N GLN A 235 5.92 -10.00 7.92
CA GLN A 235 7.09 -10.89 8.02
C GLN A 235 8.37 -10.05 8.16
N PRO A 236 9.22 -10.24 9.18
CA PRO A 236 10.41 -9.42 9.42
C PRO A 236 11.47 -9.50 8.30
N VAL A 237 11.36 -10.52 7.44
CA VAL A 237 12.17 -10.68 6.23
C VAL A 237 11.67 -9.80 5.08
N THR A 238 10.46 -9.26 5.17
CA THR A 238 9.91 -8.38 4.14
C THR A 238 10.55 -7.00 4.19
N CYS A 239 11.00 -6.58 3.02
CA CYS A 239 11.72 -5.35 2.75
C CYS A 239 11.02 -4.13 3.39
N PRO A 240 11.73 -3.20 4.05
CA PRO A 240 11.20 -1.92 4.55
C PRO A 240 10.38 -1.14 3.51
N ARG A 241 10.62 -1.41 2.22
CA ARG A 241 9.83 -0.86 1.12
C ARG A 241 8.37 -1.32 1.12
N LEU A 242 8.05 -2.53 1.59
CA LEU A 242 6.68 -3.03 1.59
C LEU A 242 5.78 -2.14 2.45
N ALA A 243 6.24 -1.71 3.63
CA ALA A 243 5.53 -0.74 4.45
C ALA A 243 5.28 0.59 3.69
N SER A 244 6.31 1.11 3.01
CA SER A 244 6.17 2.31 2.17
C SER A 244 5.20 2.11 1.01
N VAL A 245 5.22 0.96 0.34
CA VAL A 245 4.30 0.64 -0.76
C VAL A 245 2.87 0.54 -0.25
N MET A 246 2.66 -0.12 0.88
CA MET A 246 1.33 -0.20 1.50
C MET A 246 0.83 1.17 1.94
N ASP A 247 1.73 2.05 2.42
CA ASP A 247 1.40 3.44 2.71
C ASP A 247 0.97 4.18 1.44
N ASP A 248 1.77 4.10 0.38
CA ASP A 248 1.45 4.69 -0.93
C ASP A 248 0.10 4.18 -1.45
N LEU A 249 -0.19 2.88 -1.30
CA LEU A 249 -1.46 2.28 -1.69
C LEU A 249 -2.65 2.86 -0.91
N TYR A 250 -2.49 3.08 0.40
CA TYR A 250 -3.54 3.66 1.23
C TYR A 250 -3.78 5.14 0.93
N GLU A 251 -2.72 5.89 0.65
CA GLU A 251 -2.79 7.31 0.28
C GLU A 251 -3.16 7.52 -1.19
N GLY A 252 -3.37 6.42 -1.94
CA GLY A 252 -3.73 6.44 -3.36
C GLY A 252 -2.64 7.04 -4.26
N LEU A 253 -1.40 7.01 -3.79
CA LEU A 253 -0.25 7.60 -4.47
C LEU A 253 0.17 6.79 -5.70
N PRO A 254 0.90 7.41 -6.65
CA PRO A 254 1.44 6.70 -7.79
C PRO A 254 2.38 5.57 -7.35
N LEU A 255 2.17 4.36 -7.87
CA LEU A 255 3.06 3.23 -7.64
C LEU A 255 4.00 3.07 -8.83
N VAL A 256 5.30 2.98 -8.55
CA VAL A 256 6.32 2.71 -9.57
C VAL A 256 6.94 1.34 -9.33
N ALA A 257 6.75 0.45 -10.29
CA ALA A 257 7.38 -0.85 -10.35
C ALA A 257 8.41 -0.91 -11.48
N VAL A 258 9.50 -1.67 -11.29
CA VAL A 258 10.54 -1.88 -12.31
C VAL A 258 10.69 -3.38 -12.56
N GLU A 259 9.87 -3.91 -13.45
CA GLU A 259 9.85 -5.34 -13.78
C GLU A 259 10.62 -5.58 -15.07
N ASP A 260 11.63 -6.44 -15.02
CA ASP A 260 12.49 -6.78 -16.17
C ASP A 260 13.10 -5.57 -16.91
N GLY A 261 13.37 -4.49 -16.16
CA GLY A 261 13.91 -3.23 -16.70
C GLY A 261 12.87 -2.33 -17.36
N ARG A 262 11.57 -2.71 -17.36
CA ARG A 262 10.46 -1.81 -17.71
C ARG A 262 9.98 -1.09 -16.46
N VAL A 263 9.87 0.23 -16.55
CA VAL A 263 9.24 1.02 -15.48
C VAL A 263 7.75 1.10 -15.77
N THR A 264 6.96 0.39 -14.97
CA THR A 264 5.51 0.54 -14.97
C THR A 264 5.14 1.56 -13.89
N THR A 265 4.49 2.64 -14.31
CA THR A 265 3.99 3.67 -13.40
C THR A 265 2.47 3.61 -13.38
N LEU A 266 1.90 3.29 -12.22
CA LEU A 266 0.51 3.54 -11.93
C LEU A 266 0.39 4.99 -11.45
N LEU A 267 -0.39 5.81 -12.16
CA LEU A 267 -0.51 7.24 -11.85
C LEU A 267 -1.29 7.53 -10.56
N GLY A 268 -1.94 6.52 -10.01
CA GLY A 268 -2.64 6.55 -8.73
C GLY A 268 -3.16 5.15 -8.42
N THR A 269 -3.43 4.89 -7.15
CA THR A 269 -3.93 3.59 -6.70
C THR A 269 -5.21 3.73 -5.90
N ASN A 270 -6.05 2.73 -5.99
CA ASN A 270 -7.20 2.55 -5.11
C ASN A 270 -7.17 1.10 -4.67
N PHE A 271 -6.54 0.85 -3.52
CA PHE A 271 -6.52 -0.46 -2.91
C PHE A 271 -7.37 -0.46 -1.64
N CYS A 272 -8.61 -0.93 -1.77
CA CYS A 272 -9.50 -1.11 -0.63
C CYS A 272 -9.41 -2.52 -0.07
N GLN A 273 -9.40 -2.64 1.25
CA GLN A 273 -9.34 -3.93 1.93
C GLN A 273 -10.28 -3.96 3.12
N GLY A 274 -11.11 -5.00 3.21
CA GLY A 274 -11.99 -5.21 4.35
C GLY A 274 -11.98 -6.65 4.82
N GLY A 275 -12.54 -6.87 6.00
CA GLY A 275 -12.87 -8.22 6.42
C GLY A 275 -13.02 -8.38 7.91
N PHE A 276 -12.90 -9.64 8.31
CA PHE A 276 -13.01 -10.04 9.71
C PHE A 276 -11.65 -10.47 10.25
N ALA A 277 -11.52 -10.44 11.57
CA ALA A 277 -10.40 -11.05 12.29
C ALA A 277 -10.84 -11.64 13.63
N ARG A 278 -9.97 -12.46 14.19
CA ARG A 278 -10.10 -12.93 15.57
C ARG A 278 -9.89 -11.76 16.54
N PRO A 279 -10.60 -11.71 17.69
CA PRO A 279 -10.45 -10.64 18.68
C PRO A 279 -9.00 -10.47 19.16
N GLU A 280 -8.31 -11.58 19.43
CA GLU A 280 -6.89 -11.59 19.80
C GLU A 280 -6.01 -10.91 18.74
N TYR A 281 -6.27 -11.20 17.46
CA TYR A 281 -5.52 -10.63 16.35
C TYR A 281 -5.70 -9.11 16.26
N ILE A 282 -6.90 -8.62 16.51
CA ILE A 282 -7.21 -7.19 16.52
C ILE A 282 -6.43 -6.49 17.62
N VAL A 283 -6.46 -7.01 18.84
CA VAL A 283 -5.70 -6.45 19.96
C VAL A 283 -4.20 -6.48 19.67
N ARG A 284 -3.69 -7.60 19.13
CA ARG A 284 -2.30 -7.70 18.69
C ARG A 284 -1.96 -6.64 17.64
N THR A 285 -2.83 -6.43 16.66
CA THR A 285 -2.61 -5.45 15.58
C THR A 285 -2.56 -4.04 16.14
N MET A 286 -3.44 -3.71 17.09
CA MET A 286 -3.44 -2.38 17.68
C MET A 286 -2.24 -2.13 18.59
N LEU A 287 -1.85 -3.10 19.39
CA LEU A 287 -0.80 -2.93 20.41
C LEU A 287 0.62 -3.22 19.92
N LYS A 288 0.79 -4.08 18.91
CA LYS A 288 2.11 -4.58 18.48
C LYS A 288 2.45 -4.30 17.03
N SER A 289 1.47 -3.99 16.16
CA SER A 289 1.81 -3.64 14.78
C SER A 289 2.33 -2.20 14.70
N PRO A 290 3.20 -1.92 13.71
CA PRO A 290 3.64 -0.56 13.42
C PRO A 290 2.47 0.40 13.26
N SER A 291 2.66 1.63 13.74
CA SER A 291 1.64 2.69 13.67
C SER A 291 1.14 2.96 12.25
N TRP A 292 1.99 2.74 11.22
CA TRP A 292 1.58 2.90 9.84
C TRP A 292 0.42 1.95 9.47
N LEU A 293 0.38 0.74 10.02
CA LEU A 293 -0.65 -0.23 9.72
C LEU A 293 -1.89 0.00 10.61
N SER A 294 -1.69 0.05 11.94
CA SER A 294 -2.80 0.13 12.90
C SER A 294 -3.61 1.43 12.80
N ALA A 295 -2.97 2.56 12.48
CA ALA A 295 -3.66 3.85 12.33
C ALA A 295 -4.67 3.89 11.18
N ARG A 296 -4.43 3.11 10.12
CA ARG A 296 -5.15 3.19 8.84
C ARG A 296 -6.44 2.34 8.81
N PHE A 297 -6.65 1.45 9.78
CA PHE A 297 -7.87 0.66 9.86
C PHE A 297 -9.04 1.42 10.49
N LEU A 298 -10.19 1.27 9.86
CA LEU A 298 -11.50 1.41 10.50
C LEU A 298 -11.78 0.11 11.25
N LEU A 299 -11.81 0.19 12.58
CA LEU A 299 -11.85 -0.97 13.45
C LEU A 299 -13.12 -0.99 14.26
N SER A 300 -13.87 -2.09 14.17
CA SER A 300 -15.07 -2.31 14.95
C SER A 300 -14.96 -3.60 15.76
N CYS A 301 -15.32 -3.52 17.05
CA CYS A 301 -15.44 -4.64 17.96
C CYS A 301 -16.90 -4.77 18.42
N PRO A 302 -17.77 -5.44 17.64
CA PRO A 302 -19.20 -5.52 17.98
C PRO A 302 -19.46 -6.27 19.28
N GLN A 303 -20.56 -5.92 19.95
CA GLN A 303 -20.96 -6.54 21.21
C GLN A 303 -21.37 -8.00 20.98
N SER A 304 -20.95 -8.90 21.88
CA SER A 304 -21.16 -10.34 21.72
C SER A 304 -22.63 -10.77 21.82
N ASP A 305 -23.48 -9.95 22.47
CA ASP A 305 -24.89 -10.27 22.69
C ASP A 305 -25.78 -10.09 21.46
N ASP A 306 -25.33 -9.31 20.46
CA ASP A 306 -26.10 -9.01 19.24
C ASP A 306 -26.21 -10.21 18.28
N MET A 307 -25.42 -11.26 18.49
CA MET A 307 -25.51 -12.50 17.70
C MET A 307 -26.72 -13.39 18.07
N LYS A 308 -27.50 -13.02 19.10
CA LYS A 308 -28.67 -13.78 19.56
C LYS A 308 -29.93 -13.57 18.72
N GLY A 309 -29.82 -12.89 17.57
CA GLY A 309 -30.91 -12.73 16.62
C GLY A 309 -31.47 -14.09 16.18
N VAL A 310 -32.66 -14.42 16.67
CA VAL A 310 -33.59 -15.35 16.00
C VAL A 310 -33.69 -14.85 14.56
N PHE A 311 -33.59 -15.73 13.56
CA PHE A 311 -33.90 -15.39 12.16
C PHE A 311 -35.21 -14.61 12.18
N GLY A 312 -35.14 -13.29 12.02
CA GLY A 312 -36.34 -12.48 11.95
C GLY A 312 -37.09 -12.95 10.71
N ASP A 313 -38.41 -13.06 10.80
CA ASP A 313 -39.21 -13.16 9.58
C ASP A 313 -38.75 -12.03 8.67
N PRO A 314 -38.32 -12.32 7.43
CA PRO A 314 -37.84 -11.28 6.54
C PRO A 314 -38.93 -10.22 6.48
N VAL A 315 -38.60 -8.99 6.87
CA VAL A 315 -39.52 -7.88 6.67
C VAL A 315 -39.64 -7.83 5.16
N CYS A 316 -40.76 -8.31 4.63
CA CYS A 316 -41.05 -8.36 3.21
C CYS A 316 -41.33 -6.94 2.73
N SER A 317 -40.34 -6.06 2.87
CA SER A 317 -40.27 -4.79 2.18
C SER A 317 -39.75 -5.13 0.80
N THR A 318 -40.65 -5.39 -0.13
CA THR A 318 -40.34 -5.48 -1.58
C THR A 318 -39.77 -4.17 -2.15
N GLU A 319 -39.46 -3.18 -1.31
CA GLU A 319 -39.07 -1.82 -1.69
C GLU A 319 -37.57 -1.55 -1.55
N LEU A 320 -36.81 -2.39 -0.84
CA LEU A 320 -35.36 -2.21 -0.74
C LEU A 320 -34.66 -2.75 -1.99
N PRO A 321 -33.76 -1.96 -2.60
CA PRO A 321 -33.05 -2.38 -3.80
C PRO A 321 -32.03 -3.48 -3.48
N GLU A 322 -31.84 -4.40 -4.42
CA GLU A 322 -30.81 -5.43 -4.32
C GLU A 322 -29.40 -4.83 -4.41
N LEU A 323 -28.45 -5.43 -3.69
CA LEU A 323 -27.07 -4.97 -3.64
C LEU A 323 -26.37 -4.98 -5.01
N GLU A 324 -26.76 -5.90 -5.89
CA GLU A 324 -26.27 -5.96 -7.27
C GLU A 324 -26.62 -4.69 -8.07
N LEU A 325 -27.87 -4.23 -7.95
CA LEU A 325 -28.32 -3.00 -8.59
C LEU A 325 -27.55 -1.79 -8.04
N ILE A 326 -27.33 -1.73 -6.72
CA ILE A 326 -26.55 -0.67 -6.07
C ILE A 326 -25.12 -0.62 -6.63
N TYR A 327 -24.43 -1.76 -6.69
CA TYR A 327 -23.06 -1.83 -7.20
C TYR A 327 -22.97 -1.55 -8.71
N SER A 328 -23.95 -2.00 -9.49
CA SER A 328 -24.00 -1.69 -10.93
C SER A 328 -24.11 -0.18 -11.18
N ILE A 329 -24.95 0.52 -10.41
CA ILE A 329 -25.11 1.98 -10.50
C ILE A 329 -23.81 2.68 -10.10
N LEU A 330 -23.16 2.26 -9.01
CA LEU A 330 -21.88 2.82 -8.59
C LEU A 330 -20.81 2.64 -9.66
N LEU A 331 -20.70 1.44 -10.22
CA LEU A 331 -19.72 1.15 -11.27
C LEU A 331 -19.98 1.99 -12.52
N GLU A 332 -21.24 2.14 -12.94
CA GLU A 332 -21.66 2.97 -14.08
C GLU A 332 -21.27 4.44 -13.88
N LYS A 333 -21.59 5.02 -12.71
CA LYS A 333 -21.34 6.44 -12.44
C LYS A 333 -19.86 6.79 -12.29
N HIS A 334 -19.02 5.85 -11.90
CA HIS A 334 -17.59 6.07 -11.62
C HIS A 334 -16.65 5.52 -12.71
N GLN A 335 -17.17 5.21 -13.90
CA GLN A 335 -16.30 4.85 -15.04
C GLN A 335 -15.43 6.02 -15.52
N ASN A 336 -15.88 7.25 -15.29
CA ASN A 336 -15.23 8.49 -15.67
C ASN A 336 -14.62 9.18 -14.45
N ARG A 337 -13.84 10.24 -14.69
CA ARG A 337 -13.28 11.05 -13.58
C ARG A 337 -14.40 11.78 -12.85
N GLN A 338 -14.53 11.53 -11.56
CA GLN A 338 -15.54 12.11 -10.70
C GLN A 338 -14.93 12.76 -9.48
N ASN A 339 -15.57 13.83 -9.01
CA ASN A 339 -15.12 14.58 -7.85
C ASN A 339 -16.32 14.81 -6.93
N TYR A 340 -16.31 14.16 -5.76
CA TYR A 340 -17.19 14.56 -4.68
C TYR A 340 -16.62 15.82 -4.04
N ALA A 341 -17.41 16.87 -3.88
CA ALA A 341 -16.94 18.15 -3.36
C ALA A 341 -17.70 18.51 -2.08
N PHE A 342 -16.99 18.90 -1.04
CA PHE A 342 -17.61 19.46 0.15
C PHE A 342 -18.21 20.83 -0.19
N ASP A 343 -19.46 21.05 0.18
CA ASP A 343 -20.04 22.38 0.14
C ASP A 343 -19.46 23.26 1.28
N PRO A 344 -19.64 24.60 1.24
CA PRO A 344 -19.05 25.48 2.25
C PRO A 344 -19.46 25.13 3.68
N ASP A 345 -20.70 24.72 3.89
CA ASP A 345 -21.24 24.36 5.21
C ASP A 345 -20.62 23.05 5.70
N ALA A 346 -20.36 22.10 4.80
CA ALA A 346 -19.66 20.86 5.06
C ALA A 346 -18.21 21.08 5.48
N VAL A 347 -17.51 22.02 4.83
CA VAL A 347 -16.16 22.41 5.24
C VAL A 347 -16.20 23.06 6.62
N GLN A 348 -17.15 23.97 6.88
CA GLN A 348 -17.30 24.61 8.18
C GLN A 348 -17.57 23.58 9.29
N GLU A 349 -18.43 22.60 9.05
CA GLU A 349 -18.71 21.53 10.01
C GLU A 349 -17.47 20.67 10.31
N LEU A 350 -16.70 20.31 9.27
CA LEU A 350 -15.45 19.57 9.45
C LEU A 350 -14.41 20.38 10.24
N SER A 351 -14.28 21.68 9.94
CA SER A 351 -13.40 22.59 10.67
C SER A 351 -13.82 22.76 12.13
N LYS A 352 -15.13 22.86 12.40
CA LYS A 352 -15.66 22.94 13.76
C LYS A 352 -15.25 21.71 14.58
N PHE A 353 -15.47 20.51 14.03
CA PHE A 353 -15.05 19.27 14.69
C PHE A 353 -13.54 19.21 14.91
N PHE A 354 -12.74 19.67 13.96
CA PHE A 354 -11.28 19.72 14.07
C PHE A 354 -10.81 20.58 15.25
N GLU A 355 -11.33 21.80 15.36
CA GLU A 355 -10.91 22.75 16.40
C GLU A 355 -11.46 22.38 17.79
N GLU A 356 -12.73 22.02 17.88
CA GLU A 356 -13.41 21.84 19.17
C GLU A 356 -13.11 20.47 19.80
N GLU A 357 -13.10 19.41 19.00
CA GLU A 357 -13.06 18.04 19.52
C GLU A 357 -11.74 17.35 19.19
N TRP A 358 -11.34 17.34 17.92
CA TRP A 358 -10.16 16.61 17.48
C TRP A 358 -8.88 17.15 18.12
N THR A 359 -8.69 18.47 18.12
CA THR A 359 -7.53 19.13 18.72
C THR A 359 -7.48 18.92 20.24
N SER A 360 -8.64 18.89 20.90
CA SER A 360 -8.73 18.57 22.33
C SER A 360 -8.23 17.15 22.62
N VAL A 361 -8.68 16.16 21.84
CA VAL A 361 -8.23 14.77 22.00
C VAL A 361 -6.75 14.62 21.68
N LEU A 362 -6.25 15.30 20.64
CA LEU A 362 -4.82 15.31 20.32
C LEU A 362 -3.98 15.88 21.47
N ASN A 363 -4.42 16.98 22.10
CA ASN A 363 -3.72 17.60 23.23
C ASN A 363 -3.73 16.76 24.51
N GLN A 364 -4.72 15.87 24.67
CA GLN A 364 -4.80 14.98 25.83
C GLN A 364 -3.88 13.76 25.72
N LEU A 365 -3.50 13.37 24.50
CA LEU A 365 -2.58 12.26 24.29
C LEU A 365 -1.13 12.74 24.27
N ASP A 366 -0.26 12.04 25.00
CA ASP A 366 1.19 12.32 24.97
C ASP A 366 1.72 12.17 23.53
N GLN A 367 2.40 13.22 23.04
CA GLN A 367 2.58 13.48 21.61
C GLN A 367 3.45 12.44 20.87
N ASN A 368 4.21 11.60 21.57
CA ASN A 368 5.32 10.88 20.93
C ASN A 368 5.02 9.43 20.48
N GLU A 369 4.09 8.70 21.09
CA GLU A 369 3.92 7.26 20.79
C GLU A 369 2.66 6.93 19.95
N HIS A 370 1.65 7.79 19.95
CA HIS A 370 0.32 7.45 19.40
C HIS A 370 -0.28 8.49 18.43
N GLU A 371 0.49 9.52 18.06
CA GLU A 371 0.08 10.55 17.08
C GLU A 371 -0.44 9.92 15.78
N GLY A 372 0.11 8.76 15.37
CA GLY A 372 -0.32 8.05 14.18
C GLY A 372 -1.82 7.70 14.17
N ILE A 373 -2.38 7.26 15.31
CA ILE A 373 -3.79 6.80 15.38
C ILE A 373 -4.77 7.96 15.12
N ILE A 374 -4.47 9.14 15.67
CA ILE A 374 -5.27 10.35 15.52
C ILE A 374 -4.97 11.05 14.19
N GLY A 375 -3.70 11.12 13.79
CA GLY A 375 -3.26 11.85 12.59
C GLY A 375 -3.91 11.35 11.29
N LYS A 376 -4.41 10.11 11.26
CA LYS A 376 -5.12 9.54 10.11
C LYS A 376 -6.64 9.62 10.18
N SER A 377 -7.22 9.99 11.33
CA SER A 377 -8.67 9.96 11.52
C SER A 377 -9.41 11.03 10.69
N MET A 378 -8.81 12.21 10.48
CA MET A 378 -9.41 13.26 9.64
C MET A 378 -9.54 12.82 8.17
N GLY A 379 -8.47 12.26 7.60
CA GLY A 379 -8.52 11.67 6.26
C GLY A 379 -9.57 10.56 6.17
N GLN A 380 -9.67 9.69 7.19
CA GLN A 380 -10.70 8.65 7.27
C GLN A 380 -12.13 9.24 7.26
N ILE A 381 -12.40 10.31 8.02
CA ILE A 381 -13.71 10.99 8.06
C ILE A 381 -14.08 11.56 6.69
N VAL A 382 -13.12 12.18 6.00
CA VAL A 382 -13.34 12.71 4.64
C VAL A 382 -13.69 11.57 3.68
N ARG A 383 -12.93 10.47 3.73
CA ARG A 383 -13.17 9.27 2.90
C ARG A 383 -14.52 8.63 3.18
N LEU A 384 -14.88 8.49 4.46
CA LEU A 384 -16.19 8.01 4.91
C LEU A 384 -17.32 8.89 4.37
N SER A 385 -17.18 10.22 4.44
CA SER A 385 -18.21 11.16 3.98
C SER A 385 -18.51 10.98 2.48
N GLY A 386 -17.47 10.86 1.64
CA GLY A 386 -17.65 10.62 0.20
C GLY A 386 -18.22 9.24 -0.11
N ILE A 387 -17.80 8.20 0.61
CA ILE A 387 -18.30 6.83 0.42
C ILE A 387 -19.77 6.70 0.87
N LEU A 388 -20.15 7.32 1.99
CA LEU A 388 -21.55 7.38 2.44
C LEU A 388 -22.42 8.13 1.44
N LYS A 389 -21.93 9.25 0.89
CA LYS A 389 -22.65 10.00 -0.14
C LYS A 389 -22.90 9.14 -1.38
N ALA A 390 -21.88 8.43 -1.85
CA ALA A 390 -22.00 7.54 -3.00
C ALA A 390 -23.02 6.42 -2.75
N LEU A 391 -22.99 5.81 -1.56
CA LEU A 391 -23.94 4.77 -1.15
C LEU A 391 -25.38 5.31 -1.10
N GLU A 392 -25.60 6.46 -0.45
CA GLU A 392 -26.91 7.12 -0.39
C GLU A 392 -27.45 7.41 -1.79
N ASN A 393 -26.65 8.03 -2.67
CA ASN A 393 -27.05 8.31 -4.05
C ASN A 393 -27.41 7.04 -4.82
N SER A 394 -26.65 5.95 -4.64
CA SER A 394 -26.92 4.68 -5.33
C SER A 394 -28.23 4.03 -4.88
N LEU A 395 -28.54 4.10 -3.57
CA LEU A 395 -29.81 3.62 -3.03
C LEU A 395 -30.99 4.45 -3.54
N LEU A 396 -30.87 5.78 -3.51
CA LEU A 396 -31.90 6.69 -4.05
C LEU A 396 -32.13 6.46 -5.54
N SER A 397 -31.05 6.30 -6.32
CA SER A 397 -31.12 5.99 -7.74
C SER A 397 -31.78 4.64 -8.02
N ALA A 398 -31.48 3.61 -7.22
CA ALA A 398 -32.09 2.29 -7.36
C ALA A 398 -33.59 2.31 -7.03
N ARG A 399 -33.99 3.04 -5.98
CA ARG A 399 -35.41 3.28 -5.64
C ARG A 399 -36.12 4.05 -6.76
N ALA A 400 -35.50 5.10 -7.30
CA ALA A 400 -36.05 5.89 -8.40
C ALA A 400 -36.22 5.06 -9.69
N LYS A 401 -35.22 4.23 -10.06
CA LYS A 401 -35.32 3.28 -11.19
C LYS A 401 -36.51 2.33 -11.03
N SER A 402 -36.73 1.81 -9.83
CA SER A 402 -37.88 0.94 -9.52
C SER A 402 -39.23 1.66 -9.66
N GLN A 403 -39.24 2.99 -9.50
CA GLN A 403 -40.41 3.85 -9.67
C GLN A 403 -40.51 4.50 -11.06
N ALA A 404 -39.65 4.12 -12.01
CA ALA A 404 -39.52 4.76 -13.33
C ALA A 404 -39.32 6.29 -13.27
N ARG A 405 -38.62 6.78 -12.23
CA ARG A 405 -38.23 8.18 -12.06
C ARG A 405 -36.76 8.33 -12.38
N ASP A 406 -36.40 9.48 -12.95
CA ASP A 406 -35.01 9.86 -13.11
C ASP A 406 -34.54 10.60 -11.85
N GLN A 407 -33.39 10.23 -11.33
CA GLN A 407 -32.80 10.82 -10.13
C GLN A 407 -31.41 11.32 -10.50
N GLU A 408 -31.20 12.63 -10.35
CA GLU A 408 -29.89 13.22 -10.58
C GLU A 408 -28.90 12.76 -9.50
N TRP A 409 -27.67 12.49 -9.93
CA TRP A 409 -26.59 12.09 -9.03
C TRP A 409 -25.95 13.31 -8.39
N ASP A 410 -26.03 13.40 -7.07
CA ASP A 410 -25.51 14.56 -6.33
C ASP A 410 -24.03 14.36 -5.93
N TRP A 411 -23.14 15.14 -6.54
CA TRP A 411 -21.72 15.12 -6.26
C TRP A 411 -21.30 15.97 -5.05
N ASN A 412 -22.23 16.72 -4.45
CA ASN A 412 -21.93 17.58 -3.32
C ASN A 412 -22.07 16.82 -1.99
N ILE A 413 -21.05 16.92 -1.15
CA ILE A 413 -21.06 16.42 0.23
C ILE A 413 -21.54 17.56 1.10
N THR A 414 -22.71 17.36 1.70
CA THR A 414 -23.37 18.35 2.57
C THR A 414 -22.90 18.26 4.01
N ALA A 415 -23.13 19.31 4.81
CA ALA A 415 -22.85 19.29 6.24
C ALA A 415 -23.48 18.09 6.97
N GLY A 416 -24.70 17.70 6.60
CA GLY A 416 -25.36 16.50 7.13
C GLY A 416 -24.61 15.21 6.81
N THR A 417 -24.00 15.11 5.63
CA THR A 417 -23.17 13.96 5.24
C THR A 417 -21.85 13.93 6.01
N VAL A 418 -21.25 15.11 6.25
CA VAL A 418 -20.04 15.22 7.06
C VAL A 418 -20.30 14.83 8.51
N LYS A 419 -21.44 15.24 9.10
CA LYS A 419 -21.84 14.81 10.45
C LYS A 419 -21.92 13.29 10.58
N LYS A 420 -22.51 12.61 9.61
CA LYS A 420 -22.54 11.14 9.53
C LYS A 420 -21.10 10.55 9.49
N GLY A 421 -20.24 11.12 8.65
CA GLY A 421 -18.82 10.77 8.58
C GLY A 421 -18.07 10.97 9.91
N ILE A 422 -18.34 12.07 10.62
CA ILE A 422 -17.77 12.39 11.95
C ILE A 422 -18.27 11.38 12.99
N ILE A 423 -19.57 11.03 13.01
CA ILE A 423 -20.15 10.07 13.95
C ILE A 423 -19.45 8.71 13.83
N LEU A 424 -19.31 8.18 12.60
CA LEU A 424 -18.59 6.94 12.37
C LEU A 424 -17.09 7.07 12.68
N GLY A 425 -16.48 8.19 12.31
CA GLY A 425 -15.07 8.47 12.61
C GLY A 425 -14.76 8.48 14.10
N LYS A 426 -15.63 9.11 14.91
CA LYS A 426 -15.57 9.08 16.38
C LYS A 426 -15.66 7.66 16.90
N TYR A 427 -16.66 6.89 16.47
CA TYR A 427 -16.80 5.48 16.85
C TYR A 427 -15.51 4.67 16.60
N PHE A 428 -14.95 4.73 15.38
CA PHE A 428 -13.72 4.00 15.06
C PHE A 428 -12.50 4.51 15.84
N MET A 429 -12.43 5.81 16.12
CA MET A 429 -11.36 6.39 16.90
C MET A 429 -11.45 5.97 18.37
N GLU A 430 -12.63 6.02 18.98
CA GLU A 430 -12.85 5.56 20.35
C GLU A 430 -12.50 4.08 20.51
N GLN A 431 -12.87 3.22 19.55
CA GLN A 431 -12.50 1.81 19.55
C GLN A 431 -10.97 1.64 19.62
N LYS A 432 -10.23 2.39 18.79
CA LYS A 432 -8.76 2.38 18.78
C LYS A 432 -8.17 2.90 20.10
N LEU A 433 -8.69 4.00 20.63
CA LEU A 433 -8.21 4.60 21.88
C LEU A 433 -8.49 3.70 23.09
N ALA A 434 -9.66 3.08 23.17
CA ALA A 434 -10.04 2.15 24.22
C ALA A 434 -9.09 0.95 24.29
N MET A 435 -8.66 0.41 23.15
CA MET A 435 -7.67 -0.67 23.14
C MET A 435 -6.26 -0.18 23.51
N THR A 436 -5.87 1.01 23.05
CA THR A 436 -4.50 1.52 23.25
C THR A 436 -4.26 1.94 24.69
N PHE A 437 -5.24 2.61 25.32
CA PHE A 437 -5.08 3.20 26.65
C PHE A 437 -5.81 2.42 27.75
N MET A 438 -6.62 1.41 27.40
CA MET A 438 -7.52 0.72 28.34
C MET A 438 -8.44 1.68 29.11
N VAL A 439 -8.70 2.86 28.56
CA VAL A 439 -9.62 3.84 29.15
C VAL A 439 -11.03 3.54 28.64
N GLY A 440 -12.00 3.61 29.55
CA GLY A 440 -13.42 3.41 29.22
C GLY A 440 -13.97 4.48 28.27
N THR A 441 -15.21 4.25 27.81
CA THR A 441 -16.00 5.17 26.97
C THR A 441 -15.98 6.61 27.49
N GLY A 442 -15.88 7.61 26.62
CA GLY A 442 -16.10 9.01 27.03
C GLY A 442 -15.18 10.09 26.46
N PHE A 443 -14.27 9.77 25.53
CA PHE A 443 -13.43 10.80 24.91
C PHE A 443 -14.25 11.87 24.19
N PHE A 444 -15.35 11.49 23.53
CA PHE A 444 -16.22 12.45 22.81
C PHE A 444 -17.58 12.71 23.49
N ASN A 445 -18.01 11.89 24.44
CA ASN A 445 -19.35 12.03 25.07
C ASN A 445 -19.50 13.26 26.00
N HIS A 446 -18.42 13.93 26.40
CA HIS A 446 -18.52 15.05 27.34
C HIS A 446 -18.88 16.41 26.71
N TYR A 447 -18.94 16.54 25.38
CA TYR A 447 -19.08 17.85 24.75
C TYR A 447 -20.37 18.09 23.94
N SER A 448 -21.09 17.05 23.53
CA SER A 448 -22.26 17.23 22.64
C SER A 448 -23.60 17.48 23.35
N GLU A 449 -23.73 17.24 24.66
CA GLU A 449 -25.00 17.46 25.39
C GLU A 449 -25.11 18.83 26.09
N MET A 450 -24.07 19.68 26.09
CA MET A 450 -24.15 21.03 26.66
C MET A 450 -24.75 22.03 25.67
N SER A 451 -26.01 21.85 25.32
CA SER A 451 -26.81 22.90 24.66
C SER A 451 -28.31 22.77 24.93
N PHE A 452 -28.75 22.32 26.11
CA PHE A 452 -30.07 22.67 26.66
C PHE A 452 -30.04 22.61 28.20
N ASP A 453 -30.17 23.79 28.80
CA ASP A 453 -30.63 24.11 30.16
C ASP A 453 -29.83 23.78 31.45
N SER A 454 -29.60 24.88 32.19
CA SER A 454 -29.37 25.03 33.64
C SER A 454 -28.09 24.48 34.28
N GLY A 455 -27.33 25.41 34.88
CA GLY A 455 -26.02 25.17 35.44
C GLY A 455 -26.00 24.35 36.73
N MET A 456 -25.00 23.47 36.81
CA MET A 456 -24.38 22.98 38.03
C MET A 456 -22.89 22.73 37.73
N ASN A 457 -22.03 23.25 38.59
CA ASN A 457 -20.57 23.09 38.53
C ASN A 457 -20.16 21.60 38.55
N GLY A 458 -19.32 21.18 37.62
CA GLY A 458 -18.74 19.83 37.58
C GLY A 458 -17.23 19.89 37.30
N ASN A 459 -16.44 19.28 38.20
CA ASN A 459 -14.99 19.17 38.15
C ASN A 459 -14.51 18.43 36.89
N ALA A 460 -13.52 19.00 36.19
CA ALA A 460 -12.80 18.33 35.12
C ALA A 460 -12.05 17.10 35.68
N THR A 461 -12.35 15.93 35.13
CA THR A 461 -11.71 14.67 35.50
C THR A 461 -10.41 14.58 34.70
N THR A 462 -9.28 14.90 35.33
CA THR A 462 -7.94 14.70 34.75
C THR A 462 -7.62 13.21 34.69
N LEU A 463 -7.07 12.76 33.56
CA LEU A 463 -6.54 11.41 33.35
C LEU A 463 -5.68 10.94 34.54
N PRO A 464 -5.83 9.69 35.00
CA PRO A 464 -4.94 9.14 36.02
C PRO A 464 -3.52 9.03 35.44
N GLN A 465 -2.61 9.88 35.91
CA GLN A 465 -1.18 9.71 35.69
C GLN A 465 -0.74 8.39 36.34
N THR A 466 -0.51 7.36 35.54
CA THR A 466 0.08 6.10 36.00
C THR A 466 1.53 6.32 36.38
N ALA A 467 1.78 6.53 37.68
CA ALA A 467 3.12 6.52 38.25
C ALA A 467 3.68 5.09 38.29
N ILE A 468 4.77 4.87 37.55
CA ILE A 468 5.66 3.73 37.73
C ILE A 468 6.36 3.91 39.08
N HIS A 469 5.95 3.16 40.11
CA HIS A 469 6.71 3.08 41.36
C HIS A 469 7.24 1.67 41.56
N VAL A 470 8.56 1.55 41.42
CA VAL A 470 9.38 0.46 41.93
C VAL A 470 9.42 0.62 43.46
N GLY A 471 9.14 -0.45 44.20
CA GLY A 471 9.16 -0.44 45.68
C GLY A 471 9.00 -1.84 46.28
N SER A 472 10.10 -2.32 46.84
CA SER A 472 10.33 -3.59 47.53
C SER A 472 9.77 -3.64 48.97
N GLU A 473 9.47 -4.87 49.41
CA GLU A 473 9.40 -5.36 50.80
C GLU A 473 8.40 -4.74 51.82
N GLN A 474 7.41 -5.54 52.28
CA GLN A 474 7.39 -6.07 53.67
C GLN A 474 6.21 -7.02 53.99
N GLN A 475 6.62 -8.12 54.64
CA GLN A 475 5.95 -9.11 55.50
C GLN A 475 4.50 -8.89 55.98
N CYS A 476 3.70 -9.98 55.92
CA CYS A 476 2.91 -10.45 57.06
C CYS A 476 2.83 -11.99 57.09
N ARG A 477 3.20 -12.56 58.25
CA ARG A 477 3.03 -13.97 58.67
C ARG A 477 1.54 -14.28 58.89
N TRP A 478 1.14 -15.54 58.68
CA TRP A 478 0.67 -16.51 59.70
C TRP A 478 0.46 -17.88 59.03
N SER A 479 0.90 -18.96 59.69
CA SER A 479 0.88 -20.38 59.26
C SER A 479 -0.30 -21.12 59.95
N PRO A 480 -0.44 -22.48 59.95
CA PRO A 480 0.29 -23.56 59.25
C PRO A 480 -0.58 -24.72 58.67
N ALA A 481 0.01 -25.58 57.81
CA ALA A 481 0.17 -27.03 58.06
C ALA A 481 0.50 -27.86 56.79
N ALA A 482 1.28 -28.93 57.03
CA ALA A 482 1.49 -30.16 56.25
C ALA A 482 2.66 -30.24 55.24
N ASN A 483 3.80 -30.67 55.80
CA ASN A 483 4.88 -31.50 55.25
C ASN A 483 4.59 -32.30 53.96
N THR A 484 5.56 -32.37 53.05
CA THR A 484 6.32 -33.60 52.75
C THR A 484 7.66 -33.25 52.10
N SER A 485 8.73 -33.77 52.66
CA SER A 485 10.13 -33.62 52.29
C SER A 485 10.57 -34.63 51.23
N ARG A 486 11.50 -34.23 50.34
CA ARG A 486 12.61 -35.08 49.86
C ARG A 486 13.68 -34.21 49.18
N SER A 487 14.80 -34.08 49.88
CA SER A 487 16.08 -33.55 49.40
C SER A 487 16.93 -34.69 48.85
N PHE A 488 17.69 -34.43 47.77
CA PHE A 488 18.96 -35.09 47.51
C PHE A 488 19.93 -34.09 46.88
N SER A 489 21.14 -34.12 47.41
CA SER A 489 22.29 -33.24 47.20
C SER A 489 23.25 -33.76 46.13
N GLN A 490 24.00 -32.81 45.55
CA GLN A 490 25.39 -32.85 45.05
C GLN A 490 25.97 -34.19 44.55
N ASP A 491 26.52 -34.20 43.33
CA ASP A 491 27.98 -34.24 43.19
C ASP A 491 28.47 -34.00 41.74
N SER A 492 29.61 -33.33 41.69
CA SER A 492 30.49 -33.04 40.55
C SER A 492 31.27 -34.27 40.08
N THR A 493 31.61 -34.37 38.79
CA THR A 493 32.91 -34.90 38.30
C THR A 493 33.10 -34.70 36.79
N ALA A 494 34.37 -34.76 36.40
CA ALA A 494 35.00 -34.20 35.21
C ALA A 494 35.09 -35.14 33.99
N ALA A 495 35.60 -34.55 32.90
CA ALA A 495 36.39 -35.14 31.81
C ALA A 495 35.69 -36.03 30.77
N ASN A 496 35.69 -35.59 29.50
CA ASN A 496 36.63 -36.13 28.52
C ASN A 496 36.53 -35.42 27.16
N SER A 497 37.69 -34.95 26.71
CA SER A 497 38.02 -34.57 25.33
C SER A 497 38.14 -35.82 24.45
N LEU A 498 37.47 -35.84 23.30
CA LEU A 498 37.80 -36.75 22.20
C LEU A 498 37.71 -36.02 20.87
N GLN A 499 38.88 -35.83 20.26
CA GLN A 499 39.09 -35.46 18.87
C GLN A 499 38.57 -36.58 17.97
N GLY A 500 37.73 -36.23 17.00
CA GLY A 500 37.30 -37.12 15.92
C GLY A 500 37.64 -36.50 14.57
N SER A 501 38.72 -36.98 13.97
CA SER A 501 39.11 -36.74 12.59
C SER A 501 38.08 -37.33 11.62
N GLN A 502 37.47 -36.51 10.76
CA GLN A 502 36.69 -36.98 9.61
C GLN A 502 37.39 -36.68 8.29
N GLN A 503 37.57 -37.75 7.53
CA GLN A 503 38.09 -37.78 6.17
C GLN A 503 36.98 -37.39 5.18
N ASN A 504 37.30 -36.50 4.25
CA ASN A 504 36.47 -36.17 3.08
C ASN A 504 36.74 -37.15 1.93
N PRO A 505 35.71 -37.62 1.20
CA PRO A 505 35.86 -38.01 -0.20
C PRO A 505 35.14 -37.01 -1.13
N ASN A 506 35.91 -36.51 -2.09
CA ASN A 506 35.47 -35.75 -3.25
C ASN A 506 34.42 -36.51 -4.07
N SER A 507 33.32 -35.83 -4.43
CA SER A 507 32.63 -36.12 -5.68
C SER A 507 32.05 -34.83 -6.28
N SER A 508 32.62 -34.44 -7.41
CA SER A 508 32.28 -33.25 -8.19
C SER A 508 31.09 -33.55 -9.12
N PHE A 509 29.92 -32.98 -8.81
CA PHE A 509 28.82 -32.84 -9.78
C PHE A 509 28.70 -31.37 -10.17
N SER A 510 29.00 -31.05 -11.43
CA SER A 510 28.87 -29.72 -12.01
C SER A 510 27.41 -29.45 -12.37
N PHE A 511 26.75 -28.55 -11.65
CA PHE A 511 25.46 -27.97 -12.05
C PHE A 511 25.69 -26.77 -12.98
N SER A 512 24.84 -26.66 -14.01
CA SER A 512 24.84 -25.56 -14.97
C SER A 512 24.37 -24.26 -14.30
N LYS A 513 25.20 -23.20 -14.33
CA LYS A 513 24.92 -21.85 -13.79
C LYS A 513 23.62 -21.27 -14.39
N ARG A 514 22.76 -20.68 -13.56
CA ARG A 514 21.60 -19.87 -14.00
C ARG A 514 22.05 -18.45 -14.35
N ALA A 515 21.42 -17.84 -15.35
CA ALA A 515 21.64 -16.45 -15.70
C ALA A 515 21.16 -15.54 -14.54
N GLY A 516 22.10 -14.89 -13.85
CA GLY A 516 21.81 -13.99 -12.71
C GLY A 516 22.69 -14.19 -11.48
N ASP A 517 23.46 -15.28 -11.39
CA ASP A 517 24.40 -15.47 -10.29
C ASP A 517 25.62 -14.54 -10.46
N VAL A 518 25.89 -13.73 -9.43
CA VAL A 518 27.06 -12.85 -9.35
C VAL A 518 28.34 -13.70 -9.35
N ASP A 519 29.29 -13.39 -10.24
CA ASP A 519 30.55 -14.14 -10.34
C ASP A 519 31.61 -13.64 -9.36
N PHE A 520 31.56 -14.16 -8.14
CA PHE A 520 32.45 -13.77 -7.04
C PHE A 520 33.92 -14.15 -7.26
N SER A 521 34.20 -15.12 -8.14
CA SER A 521 35.57 -15.58 -8.44
C SER A 521 36.44 -14.50 -9.10
N THR A 522 35.82 -13.42 -9.58
CA THR A 522 36.46 -12.35 -10.36
C THR A 522 36.75 -11.09 -9.54
N LEU A 523 36.50 -11.09 -8.22
CA LEU A 523 36.85 -9.96 -7.35
C LEU A 523 38.38 -9.82 -7.17
N PRO A 524 38.92 -8.60 -6.94
CA PRO A 524 40.37 -8.37 -6.89
C PRO A 524 41.07 -9.18 -5.78
N HIS A 525 42.06 -10.01 -6.15
CA HIS A 525 42.87 -10.85 -5.24
C HIS A 525 43.84 -10.07 -4.32
N THR A 526 43.72 -8.75 -4.18
CA THR A 526 44.60 -7.97 -3.30
C THR A 526 44.26 -8.07 -1.81
N MET A 527 43.35 -8.98 -1.41
CA MET A 527 42.96 -9.22 -0.02
C MET A 527 42.96 -10.74 0.20
N SER A 528 43.85 -11.23 1.06
CA SER A 528 44.18 -12.64 1.22
C SER A 528 43.62 -13.21 2.53
N THR A 529 42.31 -13.52 2.55
CA THR A 529 41.61 -14.43 3.48
C THR A 529 40.19 -14.62 2.90
N VAL A 530 39.91 -15.77 2.26
CA VAL A 530 39.04 -15.80 1.06
C VAL A 530 37.55 -16.15 1.29
N GLU A 531 37.14 -16.70 2.44
CA GLU A 531 35.75 -17.17 2.61
C GLU A 531 34.95 -16.47 3.72
N GLU A 532 35.56 -16.22 4.89
CA GLU A 532 34.90 -15.48 5.98
C GLU A 532 34.72 -13.99 5.63
N ASP A 533 35.75 -13.34 5.09
CA ASP A 533 35.68 -11.92 4.69
C ASP A 533 34.65 -11.66 3.58
N VAL A 534 34.43 -12.61 2.68
CA VAL A 534 33.45 -12.47 1.59
C VAL A 534 32.02 -12.56 2.14
N SER A 535 31.77 -13.43 3.12
CA SER A 535 30.47 -13.52 3.79
C SER A 535 30.18 -12.27 4.64
N GLU A 536 31.16 -11.75 5.36
CA GLU A 536 31.03 -10.48 6.12
C GLU A 536 30.84 -9.28 5.18
N MET A 537 31.58 -9.23 4.06
CA MET A 537 31.40 -8.21 3.02
C MET A 537 30.02 -8.28 2.36
N MET A 538 29.43 -9.47 2.20
CA MET A 538 28.07 -9.62 1.68
C MET A 538 27.01 -9.20 2.70
N GLN A 539 27.18 -9.56 3.98
CA GLN A 539 26.30 -9.11 5.05
C GLN A 539 26.31 -7.58 5.18
N ALA A 540 27.42 -6.92 4.87
CA ALA A 540 27.54 -5.47 4.97
C ALA A 540 26.80 -4.70 3.86
N VAL A 541 26.35 -5.37 2.79
CA VAL A 541 25.80 -4.70 1.60
C VAL A 541 24.39 -5.18 1.25
N ASP A 542 23.42 -4.64 1.97
CA ASP A 542 21.98 -4.93 1.82
C ASP A 542 21.48 -4.89 0.37
N PHE A 543 22.04 -3.99 -0.45
CA PHE A 543 21.52 -3.73 -1.81
C PHE A 543 21.78 -4.85 -2.81
N VAL A 544 22.68 -5.79 -2.54
CA VAL A 544 22.96 -6.93 -3.44
C VAL A 544 21.72 -7.84 -3.55
N HIS A 545 20.96 -7.94 -2.46
CA HIS A 545 19.75 -8.75 -2.36
C HIS A 545 18.48 -8.02 -2.80
N PHE A 546 18.58 -6.74 -3.18
CA PHE A 546 17.41 -6.00 -3.64
C PHE A 546 16.92 -6.52 -5.00
N SER A 547 15.60 -6.58 -5.17
CA SER A 547 15.01 -6.72 -6.50
C SER A 547 15.35 -5.49 -7.37
N LYS A 548 15.26 -5.59 -8.70
CA LYS A 548 15.52 -4.46 -9.61
C LYS A 548 14.70 -3.22 -9.23
N THR A 549 13.41 -3.43 -8.96
CA THR A 549 12.49 -2.43 -8.42
C THR A 549 13.05 -1.79 -7.14
N GLN A 550 13.37 -2.58 -6.11
CA GLN A 550 13.90 -2.10 -4.82
C GLN A 550 15.19 -1.29 -5.00
N PHE A 551 16.11 -1.82 -5.79
CA PHE A 551 17.38 -1.18 -6.09
C PHE A 551 17.20 0.19 -6.74
N VAL A 552 16.34 0.30 -7.76
CA VAL A 552 16.04 1.58 -8.42
C VAL A 552 15.38 2.58 -7.46
N ALA A 553 14.42 2.15 -6.64
CA ALA A 553 13.73 3.06 -5.72
C ALA A 553 14.66 3.60 -4.62
N VAL A 554 15.45 2.72 -3.99
CA VAL A 554 16.33 3.10 -2.87
C VAL A 554 17.59 3.84 -3.36
N HIS A 555 18.11 3.46 -4.54
CA HIS A 555 19.38 3.99 -5.05
C HIS A 555 19.25 4.82 -6.32
N GLY A 556 18.05 5.25 -6.72
CA GLY A 556 17.82 6.00 -7.95
C GLY A 556 18.72 7.24 -8.11
N ARG A 557 18.92 8.03 -7.05
CA ARG A 557 19.85 9.18 -7.07
C ARG A 557 21.31 8.77 -7.33
N ARG A 558 21.73 7.63 -6.82
CA ARG A 558 23.08 7.08 -6.97
C ARG A 558 23.29 6.49 -8.35
N ILE A 559 22.28 5.77 -8.85
CA ILE A 559 22.23 5.28 -10.24
C ILE A 559 22.32 6.48 -11.19
N LYS A 560 21.49 7.52 -11.00
CA LYS A 560 21.58 8.77 -11.76
C LYS A 560 23.01 9.33 -11.76
N ARG A 561 23.63 9.48 -10.58
CA ARG A 561 25.01 9.98 -10.47
C ARG A 561 26.02 9.11 -11.21
N LEU A 562 25.87 7.78 -11.20
CA LEU A 562 26.72 6.88 -11.96
C LEU A 562 26.57 7.11 -13.47
N LEU A 563 25.32 7.23 -13.94
CA LEU A 563 24.99 7.37 -15.35
C LEU A 563 25.33 8.76 -15.91
N GLU A 564 25.36 9.79 -15.07
CA GLU A 564 25.80 11.15 -15.42
C GLU A 564 27.29 11.41 -15.12
N CYS A 565 28.00 10.46 -14.50
CA CYS A 565 29.40 10.63 -14.21
C CYS A 565 30.19 10.60 -15.52
N TYR A 566 31.08 11.59 -15.69
CA TYR A 566 32.00 11.67 -16.82
C TYR A 566 32.74 10.35 -17.03
N ASP A 567 32.70 9.88 -18.27
CA ASP A 567 33.28 8.64 -18.75
C ASP A 567 34.50 8.99 -19.63
N ASP A 568 35.67 8.47 -19.26
CA ASP A 568 36.94 8.65 -19.98
C ASP A 568 37.00 7.83 -21.29
N GLY A 569 35.87 7.31 -21.76
CA GLY A 569 35.74 6.42 -22.90
C GLY A 569 35.92 4.94 -22.54
N HIS A 570 36.35 4.64 -21.31
CA HIS A 570 36.57 3.27 -20.81
C HIS A 570 35.58 2.88 -19.70
N GLY A 571 34.62 3.73 -19.36
CA GLY A 571 33.67 3.54 -18.27
C GLY A 571 34.14 4.15 -16.94
N VAL A 572 33.19 4.33 -16.03
CA VAL A 572 33.46 4.86 -14.68
C VAL A 572 34.14 3.79 -13.84
N SER A 573 35.34 4.06 -13.34
CA SER A 573 36.05 3.09 -12.49
C SER A 573 35.43 2.98 -11.09
N ALA A 574 35.52 1.80 -10.48
CA ALA A 574 35.04 1.55 -9.12
C ALA A 574 35.71 2.47 -8.08
N THR A 575 37.00 2.78 -8.27
CA THR A 575 37.73 3.75 -7.43
C THR A 575 37.19 5.17 -7.60
N THR A 576 36.88 5.59 -8.82
CA THR A 576 36.26 6.91 -9.08
C THR A 576 34.87 6.99 -8.45
N ALA A 577 34.05 5.94 -8.57
CA ALA A 577 32.73 5.88 -7.96
C ALA A 577 32.79 5.93 -6.42
N ALA A 578 33.75 5.22 -5.82
CA ALA A 578 34.05 5.29 -4.40
C ALA A 578 34.43 6.71 -3.95
N GLN A 579 35.38 7.35 -4.63
CA GLN A 579 35.86 8.70 -4.33
C GLN A 579 34.75 9.76 -4.43
N LYS A 580 33.84 9.60 -5.41
CA LYS A 580 32.69 10.50 -5.61
C LYS A 580 31.48 10.14 -4.75
N SER A 581 31.60 9.16 -3.84
CA SER A 581 30.50 8.65 -3.03
C SER A 581 29.26 8.33 -3.86
N ILE A 582 29.45 7.76 -5.06
CA ILE A 582 28.35 7.35 -5.94
C ILE A 582 27.63 6.16 -5.30
N THR A 583 28.37 5.22 -4.72
CA THR A 583 27.83 3.98 -4.18
C THR A 583 27.30 4.15 -2.76
N PRO A 584 26.31 3.36 -2.33
CA PRO A 584 25.80 3.39 -0.96
C PRO A 584 26.93 3.20 0.06
N PRO A 585 26.90 3.92 1.20
CA PRO A 585 27.91 3.73 2.23
C PRO A 585 27.77 2.33 2.84
N VAL A 586 28.90 1.67 3.07
CA VAL A 586 28.98 0.36 3.71
C VAL A 586 29.60 0.55 5.09
N ARG A 587 29.03 -0.09 6.11
CA ARG A 587 29.64 -0.15 7.44
C ARG A 587 30.56 -1.36 7.46
N ILE A 588 31.84 -1.12 7.71
CA ILE A 588 32.85 -2.16 7.83
C ILE A 588 33.49 -1.94 9.18
N GLU A 589 33.48 -2.97 10.02
CA GLU A 589 34.10 -2.89 11.34
C GLU A 589 35.62 -2.64 11.19
N GLY A 590 36.18 -1.77 12.03
CA GLY A 590 37.61 -1.47 12.02
C GLY A 590 38.10 -0.50 10.92
N THR A 591 37.23 0.05 10.06
CA THR A 591 37.64 1.09 9.10
C THR A 591 36.66 2.24 8.98
N ASN A 592 37.19 3.46 8.80
CA ASN A 592 36.40 4.65 8.51
C ASN A 592 36.04 4.79 7.02
N ASN A 593 36.53 3.88 6.16
CA ASN A 593 36.23 3.92 4.74
C ASN A 593 34.81 3.43 4.44
N ARG A 594 33.88 4.38 4.27
CA ARG A 594 32.47 4.09 3.96
C ARG A 594 32.21 3.70 2.50
N HIS A 595 33.16 3.89 1.59
CA HIS A 595 32.98 3.65 0.16
C HIS A 595 34.15 2.85 -0.40
N PRO A 596 34.31 1.58 -0.02
CA PRO A 596 35.37 0.77 -0.60
C PRO A 596 35.12 0.52 -2.09
N ALA A 597 36.19 0.34 -2.86
CA ALA A 597 36.09 0.09 -4.30
C ALA A 597 35.34 -1.22 -4.62
N TRP A 598 35.43 -2.24 -3.76
CA TRP A 598 34.71 -3.50 -3.95
C TRP A 598 33.19 -3.32 -3.89
N ALA A 599 32.67 -2.48 -2.99
CA ALA A 599 31.24 -2.18 -2.91
C ALA A 599 30.77 -1.45 -4.18
N SER A 600 31.67 -0.67 -4.78
CA SER A 600 31.41 -0.02 -6.07
C SER A 600 31.31 -1.02 -7.22
N ALA A 601 32.13 -2.07 -7.21
CA ALA A 601 32.03 -3.16 -8.20
C ALA A 601 30.70 -3.92 -8.08
N LEU A 602 30.27 -4.28 -6.86
CA LEU A 602 28.97 -4.93 -6.63
C LEU A 602 27.81 -4.03 -7.05
N PHE A 603 27.89 -2.73 -6.75
CA PHE A 603 26.89 -1.76 -7.22
C PHE A 603 26.83 -1.70 -8.75
N PHE A 604 27.97 -1.73 -9.44
CA PHE A 604 28.01 -1.73 -10.91
C PHE A 604 27.34 -2.97 -11.49
N GLN A 605 27.61 -4.15 -10.94
CA GLN A 605 26.95 -5.39 -11.35
C GLN A 605 25.43 -5.29 -11.19
N LYS A 606 24.98 -4.73 -10.05
CA LYS A 606 23.55 -4.53 -9.79
C LYS A 606 22.91 -3.50 -10.73
N VAL A 607 23.61 -2.44 -11.11
CA VAL A 607 23.15 -1.49 -12.15
C VAL A 607 23.12 -2.16 -13.52
N ALA A 608 24.06 -3.05 -13.84
CA ALA A 608 24.07 -3.78 -15.10
C ALA A 608 22.86 -4.71 -15.27
N GLU A 609 22.30 -5.25 -14.17
CA GLU A 609 21.03 -6.00 -14.20
C GLU A 609 19.83 -5.18 -14.73
N LEU A 610 19.92 -3.85 -14.70
CA LEU A 610 18.92 -2.92 -15.24
C LEU A 610 19.05 -2.71 -16.77
N ASP A 611 20.03 -3.34 -17.43
CA ASP A 611 20.27 -3.23 -18.88
C ASP A 611 20.63 -1.79 -19.33
N LEU A 612 21.18 -0.97 -18.43
CA LEU A 612 21.65 0.41 -18.69
C LEU A 612 23.16 0.49 -19.01
N GLY A 613 23.86 -0.64 -18.99
CA GLY A 613 25.29 -0.75 -19.22
C GLY A 613 25.85 -2.11 -18.80
N ALA A 614 27.17 -2.23 -18.80
CA ALA A 614 27.89 -3.43 -18.39
C ALA A 614 28.88 -3.12 -17.26
N ALA A 615 28.97 -4.03 -16.30
CA ALA A 615 30.05 -4.05 -15.32
C ALA A 615 31.18 -4.94 -15.86
N GLU A 616 32.32 -4.34 -16.18
CA GLU A 616 33.43 -5.03 -16.84
C GLU A 616 34.70 -4.95 -15.98
N GLN A 617 35.47 -6.02 -15.99
CA GLN A 617 36.80 -6.04 -15.40
C GLN A 617 37.84 -5.71 -16.47
N GLY A 618 38.61 -4.65 -16.27
CA GLY A 618 39.61 -4.18 -17.22
C GLY A 618 40.94 -3.87 -16.55
N ARG A 619 41.99 -3.64 -17.34
CA ARG A 619 43.27 -3.12 -16.84
C ARG A 619 43.24 -1.59 -16.87
N HIS A 620 43.63 -0.96 -15.78
CA HIS A 620 43.77 0.49 -15.73
C HIS A 620 44.83 0.96 -16.74
N PRO A 621 44.57 2.02 -17.53
CA PRO A 621 45.42 2.43 -18.65
C PRO A 621 46.85 2.75 -18.22
N THR A 622 47.02 3.43 -17.08
CA THR A 622 48.35 3.84 -16.58
C THR A 622 49.13 2.74 -15.86
N ASN A 623 48.51 2.02 -14.91
CA ASN A 623 49.24 1.12 -14.01
C ASN A 623 49.04 -0.38 -14.31
N ARG A 624 48.24 -0.72 -15.32
CA ARG A 624 47.89 -2.09 -15.75
C ARG A 624 47.27 -3.00 -14.67
N LYS A 625 46.93 -2.46 -13.49
CA LYS A 625 46.20 -3.19 -12.43
C LYS A 625 44.78 -3.44 -12.88
N VAL A 626 44.26 -4.59 -12.48
CA VAL A 626 42.88 -4.97 -12.77
C VAL A 626 41.93 -4.12 -11.92
N CYS A 627 40.95 -3.49 -12.55
CA CYS A 627 39.90 -2.72 -11.88
C CYS A 627 38.54 -2.96 -12.53
N TRP A 628 37.48 -2.84 -11.72
CA TRP A 628 36.10 -2.87 -12.20
C TRP A 628 35.71 -1.50 -12.76
N ARG A 629 35.00 -1.50 -13.89
CA ARG A 629 34.44 -0.32 -14.54
C ARG A 629 32.98 -0.55 -14.90
N PHE A 630 32.19 0.51 -14.86
CA PHE A 630 30.84 0.52 -15.40
C PHE A 630 30.83 1.25 -16.74
N LYS A 631 30.51 0.53 -17.80
CA LYS A 631 30.39 1.07 -19.15
C LYS A 631 28.93 1.26 -19.49
N ARG A 632 28.52 2.51 -19.72
CA ARG A 632 27.13 2.85 -20.07
C ARG A 632 26.78 2.27 -21.44
N LYS A 633 25.51 1.91 -21.61
CA LYS A 633 24.97 1.48 -22.90
C LYS A 633 24.97 2.69 -23.87
N PRO A 634 25.52 2.57 -25.10
CA PRO A 634 25.50 3.67 -26.06
C PRO A 634 24.05 4.09 -26.38
N VAL A 635 23.83 5.39 -26.63
CA VAL A 635 22.48 5.94 -26.90
C VAL A 635 21.78 5.22 -28.05
N GLY A 636 22.51 4.86 -29.11
CA GLY A 636 21.96 4.11 -30.25
C GLY A 636 21.59 2.65 -29.96
N GLN A 637 21.95 2.11 -28.79
CA GLN A 637 21.57 0.78 -28.33
C GLN A 637 20.46 0.81 -27.29
N LEU A 638 20.06 1.99 -26.79
CA LEU A 638 18.98 2.12 -25.82
C LEU A 638 17.65 1.71 -26.46
N GLN A 639 16.92 0.85 -25.76
CA GLN A 639 15.55 0.48 -26.09
C GLN A 639 14.57 1.46 -25.44
N GLU A 640 13.30 1.44 -25.87
CA GLU A 640 12.25 2.31 -25.30
C GLU A 640 12.13 2.18 -23.76
N LYS A 641 12.23 0.95 -23.25
CA LYS A 641 12.25 0.67 -21.80
C LYS A 641 13.42 1.35 -21.08
N ASP A 642 14.57 1.48 -21.73
CA ASP A 642 15.77 2.09 -21.16
C ASP A 642 15.56 3.61 -21.05
N PHE A 643 14.95 4.24 -22.07
CA PHE A 643 14.57 5.65 -22.03
C PHE A 643 13.55 5.96 -20.92
N GLN A 644 12.54 5.09 -20.73
CA GLN A 644 11.56 5.23 -19.65
C GLN A 644 12.24 5.19 -18.28
N LEU A 645 13.18 4.25 -18.08
CA LEU A 645 13.95 4.16 -16.84
C LEU A 645 14.87 5.36 -16.62
N LEU A 646 15.57 5.84 -17.66
CA LEU A 646 16.41 7.04 -17.58
C LEU A 646 15.58 8.29 -17.25
N GLN A 647 14.40 8.43 -17.84
CA GLN A 647 13.46 9.52 -17.55
C GLN A 647 12.97 9.46 -16.10
N TYR A 648 12.60 8.27 -15.62
CA TYR A 648 12.19 8.05 -14.23
C TYR A 648 13.31 8.43 -13.24
N LEU A 649 14.55 8.01 -13.53
CA LEU A 649 15.73 8.37 -12.76
C LEU A 649 16.12 9.86 -12.89
N ARG A 650 15.44 10.62 -13.77
CA ARG A 650 15.73 12.02 -14.13
C ARG A 650 17.18 12.21 -14.60
N VAL A 651 17.69 11.26 -15.36
CA VAL A 651 19.02 11.35 -15.99
C VAL A 651 18.94 12.33 -17.16
N GLU A 652 19.81 13.34 -17.15
CA GLU A 652 19.92 14.27 -18.28
C GLU A 652 20.60 13.57 -19.46
N MET A 653 19.90 13.47 -20.59
CA MET A 653 20.42 12.77 -21.78
C MET A 653 21.70 13.40 -22.33
N GLU A 654 21.86 14.71 -22.19
CA GLU A 654 23.11 15.41 -22.55
C GLU A 654 24.30 14.84 -21.76
N LYS A 655 24.17 14.71 -20.43
CA LYS A 655 25.21 14.12 -19.57
C LYS A 655 25.38 12.61 -19.79
N TYR A 656 24.29 11.90 -20.06
CA TYR A 656 24.35 10.47 -20.40
C TYR A 656 25.17 10.23 -21.68
N SER A 657 24.98 11.09 -22.69
CA SER A 657 25.61 10.97 -24.01
C SER A 657 27.07 11.44 -24.06
N GLN A 658 27.57 12.13 -23.03
CA GLN A 658 28.95 12.57 -22.94
C GLN A 658 29.89 11.37 -22.74
N PHE A 659 30.30 10.73 -23.84
CA PHE A 659 31.41 9.78 -23.91
C PHE A 659 32.69 10.49 -24.31
N GLY A 660 33.83 10.00 -23.80
CA GLY A 660 35.15 10.60 -23.94
C GLY A 660 35.49 11.20 -25.31
N SER A 661 36.22 12.32 -25.23
CA SER A 661 36.89 13.11 -26.28
C SER A 661 36.08 14.13 -27.10
N GLY A 662 35.52 15.13 -26.41
CA GLY A 662 35.68 16.51 -26.88
C GLY A 662 37.00 17.07 -26.31
N PRO A 663 37.85 17.77 -27.08
CA PRO A 663 39.10 18.33 -26.56
C PRO A 663 38.81 19.28 -25.39
N PHE A 664 39.63 19.14 -24.35
CA PHE A 664 39.77 20.10 -23.25
C PHE A 664 39.62 21.53 -23.74
N ASN A 665 38.59 22.25 -23.27
CA ASN A 665 38.58 23.70 -23.30
C ASN A 665 39.20 24.18 -21.97
N PRO A 666 40.43 24.72 -21.92
CA PRO A 666 41.21 24.87 -20.68
C PRO A 666 40.76 26.03 -19.75
N SER A 667 39.61 26.67 -19.99
CA SER A 667 39.29 27.96 -19.36
C SER A 667 38.63 27.90 -17.97
N MET A 668 38.47 26.72 -17.36
CA MET A 668 37.74 26.58 -16.07
C MET A 668 38.57 26.12 -14.86
N ILE A 669 39.90 26.24 -14.88
CA ILE A 669 40.72 26.00 -13.67
C ILE A 669 41.83 27.03 -13.55
N VAL A 670 41.53 28.21 -12.98
CA VAL A 670 42.44 28.92 -12.05
C VAL A 670 41.58 29.73 -11.08
N ASN A 671 41.37 29.21 -9.86
CA ASN A 671 41.30 30.04 -8.65
C ASN A 671 41.41 29.16 -7.41
N SER A 672 42.64 28.95 -6.97
CA SER A 672 43.02 28.52 -5.62
C SER A 672 44.43 29.08 -5.42
N GLY A 673 44.55 30.12 -4.59
CA GLY A 673 45.72 31.01 -4.57
C GLY A 673 46.90 30.59 -3.70
N LEU A 674 48.01 31.34 -3.81
CA LEU A 674 48.75 32.01 -2.71
C LEU A 674 50.14 32.56 -3.17
N ILE A 675 50.40 33.84 -2.80
CA ILE A 675 51.71 34.51 -2.47
C ILE A 675 52.64 34.81 -3.70
N THR A 676 53.12 36.02 -4.06
CA THR A 676 53.68 37.19 -3.32
C THR A 676 53.72 38.48 -4.20
N LEU A 677 53.84 39.63 -3.52
CA LEU A 677 54.03 41.08 -3.83
C LEU A 677 55.15 41.49 -4.85
N PRO A 678 55.49 42.79 -5.07
CA PRO A 678 54.72 44.01 -5.41
C PRO A 678 55.35 44.87 -6.55
N ASN A 679 54.61 45.80 -7.17
CA ASN A 679 55.05 47.15 -7.62
C ASN A 679 53.94 47.80 -8.49
N SER A 680 53.29 48.87 -8.05
CA SER A 680 53.69 50.29 -8.02
C SER A 680 53.26 51.06 -9.30
N SER A 681 52.77 52.28 -9.06
CA SER A 681 52.39 53.35 -10.01
C SER A 681 51.03 53.31 -10.74
N SER A 682 50.08 54.05 -10.14
CA SER A 682 49.11 54.95 -10.80
C SER A 682 49.78 55.83 -11.89
N PRO A 683 49.08 56.57 -12.79
CA PRO A 683 47.73 57.11 -12.58
C PRO A 683 46.81 57.35 -13.81
N ARG A 684 45.56 57.72 -13.46
CA ARG A 684 44.74 58.84 -14.02
C ARG A 684 43.94 58.72 -15.34
N HIS A 685 42.68 59.12 -15.12
CA HIS A 685 41.82 60.03 -15.89
C HIS A 685 41.04 59.53 -17.13
N GLN A 686 39.74 59.41 -16.87
CA GLN A 686 38.61 59.97 -17.64
C GLN A 686 38.99 61.07 -18.65
N VAL A 687 38.31 61.05 -19.80
CA VAL A 687 37.31 62.05 -20.26
C VAL A 687 37.26 61.98 -21.78
N GLY A 688 36.04 61.92 -22.33
CA GLY A 688 35.73 62.71 -23.53
C GLY A 688 35.31 61.93 -24.77
N GLY A 689 34.03 62.13 -25.12
CA GLY A 689 33.75 62.77 -26.41
C GLY A 689 33.42 61.84 -27.58
N GLY A 690 32.13 61.63 -27.78
CA GLY A 690 31.45 62.29 -28.90
C GLY A 690 31.40 61.58 -30.26
N LEU A 691 30.22 61.76 -30.86
CA LEU A 691 29.92 61.83 -32.30
C LEU A 691 29.60 60.51 -33.02
N SER A 692 28.30 60.33 -33.23
CA SER A 692 27.69 59.79 -34.47
C SER A 692 28.25 60.55 -35.70
N PRO A 693 28.11 60.08 -36.98
CA PRO A 693 26.76 59.99 -37.57
C PRO A 693 26.56 59.08 -38.82
N VAL A 694 25.27 58.97 -39.20
CA VAL A 694 24.63 58.75 -40.53
C VAL A 694 24.78 57.40 -41.28
N VAL A 695 23.66 57.11 -41.98
CA VAL A 695 23.41 56.29 -43.18
C VAL A 695 22.81 54.93 -42.81
N GLY A 696 21.51 54.68 -42.96
CA GLY A 696 20.57 54.84 -44.09
C GLY A 696 19.84 53.47 -44.18
N GLY A 697 18.61 53.26 -44.58
CA GLY A 697 17.49 54.00 -45.18
C GLY A 697 16.40 52.93 -45.49
N MET A 698 15.27 53.36 -46.07
CA MET A 698 14.15 52.56 -46.62
C MET A 698 13.01 52.20 -45.65
N ASP A 699 12.08 53.14 -45.47
CA ASP A 699 10.74 53.21 -46.11
C ASP A 699 10.08 51.88 -46.54
N ASP A 700 8.89 51.56 -46.04
CA ASP A 700 7.61 51.99 -46.67
C ASP A 700 6.37 51.41 -45.93
N ASP A 701 5.55 52.35 -45.45
CA ASP A 701 4.08 52.49 -45.52
C ASP A 701 3.12 51.29 -45.54
N SER A 702 2.16 51.31 -44.60
CA SER A 702 0.75 51.75 -44.81
C SER A 702 -0.22 51.15 -43.75
N ASN A 703 -0.81 52.00 -42.88
CA ASN A 703 -2.24 52.44 -42.82
C ASN A 703 -3.28 51.30 -42.67
N THR A 704 -4.36 51.31 -41.86
CA THR A 704 -5.17 52.28 -41.07
C THR A 704 -6.30 51.41 -40.47
N THR A 705 -6.87 51.54 -39.26
CA THR A 705 -7.92 52.51 -38.85
C THR A 705 -8.50 52.11 -37.47
N ASN A 706 -8.76 53.12 -36.63
CA ASN A 706 -9.87 53.37 -35.71
C ASN A 706 -10.61 52.24 -34.96
N SER A 707 -10.70 52.34 -33.63
CA SER A 707 -11.90 52.90 -32.95
C SER A 707 -11.66 53.17 -31.45
N GLN A 708 -12.46 54.10 -30.93
CA GLN A 708 -12.33 54.89 -29.71
C GLN A 708 -12.80 54.22 -28.40
N ASN A 709 -12.36 54.83 -27.28
CA ASN A 709 -13.06 55.08 -26.00
C ASN A 709 -13.73 53.88 -25.27
N SER A 710 -13.49 53.61 -23.99
CA SER A 710 -13.59 54.54 -22.87
C SER A 710 -13.18 53.86 -21.56
N SER A 711 -12.71 54.69 -20.63
CA SER A 711 -12.34 54.46 -19.24
C SER A 711 -13.38 53.71 -18.38
N ARG A 712 -12.90 52.87 -17.46
CA ARG A 712 -13.04 53.14 -16.01
C ARG A 712 -12.19 52.21 -15.12
N ASN A 713 -11.58 52.88 -14.14
CA ASN A 713 -10.76 52.39 -13.04
C ASN A 713 -11.42 51.28 -12.20
N SER A 714 -10.59 50.35 -11.71
CA SER A 714 -10.52 50.06 -10.27
C SER A 714 -9.28 49.23 -9.95
N ALA A 715 -8.52 49.74 -8.98
CA ALA A 715 -7.24 49.25 -8.53
C ALA A 715 -7.28 47.84 -7.93
N THR A 716 -6.27 47.03 -8.24
CA THR A 716 -5.89 45.83 -7.51
C THR A 716 -4.61 46.10 -6.72
N PRO A 717 -4.60 45.97 -5.37
CA PRO A 717 -3.35 45.89 -4.65
C PRO A 717 -2.81 44.46 -4.68
N ILE A 718 -1.52 44.39 -4.98
CA ILE A 718 -0.64 43.23 -4.84
C ILE A 718 -0.56 42.88 -3.35
N ILE A 719 -0.99 41.67 -2.97
CA ILE A 719 -0.68 41.08 -1.67
C ILE A 719 0.16 39.83 -1.91
N LYS A 720 1.44 39.95 -1.54
CA LYS A 720 2.35 38.83 -1.31
C LYS A 720 1.76 37.98 -0.18
N THR A 721 1.64 36.68 -0.40
CA THR A 721 1.34 35.72 0.66
C THR A 721 2.54 34.80 0.80
N GLU A 722 3.18 34.94 1.96
CA GLU A 722 4.17 34.02 2.48
C GLU A 722 3.52 32.67 2.77
N ILE A 723 4.32 31.64 2.56
CA ILE A 723 4.00 30.22 2.67
C ILE A 723 4.13 29.80 4.13
N TYR A 724 3.14 29.07 4.64
CA TYR A 724 3.33 28.01 5.62
C TYR A 724 2.74 26.72 5.04
#